data_AF-A0A1F6HJB3-F1
#
_entry.id   AF-A0A1F6HJB3-F1
#
_cell.length_a   1.000
_cell.length_b   1.000
_cell.length_c   1.000
_cell.angle_alpha   90.00
_cell.angle_beta   90.00
_cell.angle_gamma   90.00
#
_symmetry.space_group_name_H-M   'P 1'
#
loop_
_entity.id
_entity.type
_entity.pdbx_description
1 polymer ?
#
loop_
_entity_poly.entity_id
_entity_poly.type
_entity_poly.pdbx_seq_one_letter_code
_entity_poly.pdbx_strand_id
1 'polypeptide(L)'
;MNKNLKAIILIIIFSLSIFWQFFINGLSPYPGNYMLAWYEPWKTDFSLNKTIIIAHKPVADDTFRQLFPYKILTADAIRKFELPLWNPYNGAGMPLMATMHAGFLNPFNLLFLFLPNFLAWSIYILIQSCMISVFTYLYCKKIGQSIKASIFSSLSFCLSGFVVARLLFGEYIYTLSMLPLMLFLLELFIKDPSSKKKFFLPFSVLFMFISGQPQVTFYVTGFSLAYFFYRYNTLNQDIKTALKKYLPLLLILFLTGLGMSSVQIIPTIELFGNASINSLSSKFIFERFLLPLQQLVTIFIPNYFGNQSTYNYWGTTDYIETIISIGTIPAFFAYLAITNKKDYAVKFYAVSILITILFAINWFGSKIIYSLPIPIVSTGVPTRIFALTTFSFSILSGFGFDYWIKIKSFEKGFIKKISSYFFLLLVILSLTLIFYIKNLPCNNPVIISCRTIALRNTLFELTFFAGFLFLFYFGKKIQKFSNLYPKLIIFIIIFLGLYNSNKFLPFSPSRTFNPDNKLIKLLQEKTLPDRVFGFDKANIKTDLATSFHFFDPDYYDPLYYKTYGELIGFANTGKLLDILPRSDVEIINNSTISASLERRRSRLLNILGVKYLIFNKSELPNTQNLEVFWEDSNWYVKVNKNALPRVYAVENFEVEENKEKMLQRLFDPSFDIEKTVIFQENPNIKIEKSEKIISHLKITDYEGNKAQIDTVTNSDALLILSDNYFPGWKAFLDEKETKIYRANYSLRSIFLPKGKHNVTFAYKPMSLTIGIIISSISLLVFFVVYYRKKIGKIIRAFIQK
;
A
#
# COMPACT_ATOMS: atom_id res chain seq x y z
N MET A 1 -0.52 -1.12 40.38
CA MET A 1 -0.77 -1.03 38.90
C MET A 1 -2.22 -1.42 38.58
N ASN A 2 -2.99 -0.52 37.96
CA ASN A 2 -4.40 -0.71 37.55
C ASN A 2 -4.57 -2.01 36.71
N LYS A 3 -5.61 -2.82 36.97
CA LYS A 3 -5.87 -4.08 36.23
C LYS A 3 -5.93 -3.88 34.70
N ASN A 4 -6.45 -2.75 34.24
CA ASN A 4 -6.47 -2.42 32.80
C ASN A 4 -5.06 -2.13 32.26
N LEU A 5 -4.23 -1.42 33.03
CA LEU A 5 -2.85 -1.14 32.64
C LEU A 5 -2.03 -2.44 32.55
N LYS A 6 -2.21 -3.37 33.50
CA LYS A 6 -1.60 -4.72 33.41
C LYS A 6 -2.02 -5.45 32.13
N ALA A 7 -3.30 -5.38 31.78
CA ALA A 7 -3.82 -6.02 30.57
C ALA A 7 -3.24 -5.40 29.29
N ILE A 8 -3.14 -4.07 29.22
CA ILE A 8 -2.53 -3.36 28.09
C ILE A 8 -1.07 -3.78 27.91
N ILE A 9 -0.29 -3.82 28.99
CA ILE A 9 1.13 -4.25 28.95
C ILE A 9 1.23 -5.70 28.44
N LEU A 10 0.40 -6.61 28.95
CA LEU A 10 0.39 -8.00 28.50
C LEU A 10 0.05 -8.12 27.02
N ILE A 11 -0.94 -7.38 26.54
CA ILE A 11 -1.33 -7.37 25.13
C ILE A 11 -0.20 -6.86 24.25
N ILE A 12 0.50 -5.79 24.66
CA ILE A 12 1.66 -5.27 23.92
C ILE A 12 2.77 -6.32 23.85
N ILE A 13 3.10 -6.97 24.98
CA ILE A 13 4.12 -8.03 25.00
C ILE A 13 3.75 -9.17 24.04
N PHE A 14 2.49 -9.62 24.07
CA PHE A 14 2.04 -10.71 23.20
C PHE A 14 1.85 -10.29 21.74
N SER A 15 1.53 -9.02 21.44
CA SER A 15 1.47 -8.55 20.05
C SER A 15 2.86 -8.37 19.45
N LEU A 16 3.88 -8.12 20.28
CA LEU A 16 5.27 -8.00 19.87
C LEU A 16 5.99 -9.35 19.77
N SER A 17 5.47 -10.41 20.41
CA SER A 17 6.13 -11.73 20.39
C SER A 17 6.20 -12.34 18.98
N ILE A 18 5.35 -11.93 18.04
CA ILE A 18 5.44 -12.34 16.62
C ILE A 18 6.75 -11.88 15.96
N PHE A 19 7.41 -10.87 16.54
CA PHE A 19 8.70 -10.34 16.11
C PHE A 19 9.86 -10.83 16.98
N TRP A 20 9.74 -12.01 17.59
CA TRP A 20 10.82 -12.58 18.43
C TRP A 20 12.18 -12.63 17.71
N GLN A 21 12.22 -12.83 16.38
CA GLN A 21 13.46 -12.83 15.61
C GLN A 21 14.17 -11.48 15.63
N PHE A 22 13.44 -10.37 15.78
CA PHE A 22 14.02 -9.05 15.97
C PHE A 22 14.66 -8.92 17.35
N PHE A 23 13.95 -9.31 18.41
CA PHE A 23 14.44 -9.17 19.77
C PHE A 23 15.55 -10.16 20.15
N ILE A 24 15.52 -11.38 19.61
CA ILE A 24 16.44 -12.47 19.97
C ILE A 24 17.61 -12.55 18.98
N ASN A 25 17.33 -12.48 17.67
CA ASN A 25 18.35 -12.70 16.63
C ASN A 25 18.84 -11.39 15.98
N GLY A 26 18.29 -10.22 16.33
CA GLY A 26 18.64 -8.95 15.71
C GLY A 26 18.27 -8.86 14.22
N LEU A 27 17.25 -9.60 13.76
CA LEU A 27 16.77 -9.58 12.37
C LEU A 27 15.58 -8.62 12.21
N SER A 28 15.51 -7.88 11.11
CA SER A 28 14.39 -6.97 10.84
C SER A 28 13.27 -7.70 10.08
N PRO A 29 11.98 -7.41 10.34
CA PRO A 29 10.86 -7.85 9.52
C PRO A 29 10.88 -7.16 8.13
N TYR A 30 11.80 -7.60 7.28
CA TYR A 30 12.07 -7.04 5.95
C TYR A 30 12.41 -8.17 4.97
N PRO A 31 11.82 -8.20 3.76
CA PRO A 31 12.07 -9.24 2.75
C PRO A 31 13.40 -9.05 1.99
N GLY A 32 14.47 -8.61 2.66
CA GLY A 32 15.76 -8.34 2.02
C GLY A 32 16.44 -9.56 1.40
N ASN A 33 16.34 -10.75 2.02
CA ASN A 33 16.83 -11.98 1.41
C ASN A 33 16.10 -12.34 0.11
N TYR A 34 14.80 -12.00 0.00
CA TYR A 34 14.03 -12.21 -1.21
C TYR A 34 14.52 -11.29 -2.33
N MET A 35 14.74 -10.00 -2.02
CA MET A 35 15.35 -9.03 -2.93
C MET A 35 16.68 -9.56 -3.49
N LEU A 36 17.61 -9.95 -2.62
CA LEU A 36 18.95 -10.39 -3.01
C LEU A 36 18.97 -11.68 -3.83
N ALA A 37 18.04 -12.60 -3.58
CA ALA A 37 18.03 -13.90 -4.25
C ALA A 37 17.25 -13.92 -5.57
N TRP A 38 16.36 -12.95 -5.80
CA TRP A 38 15.45 -12.95 -6.96
C TRP A 38 15.60 -11.77 -7.91
N TYR A 39 16.23 -10.68 -7.47
CA TYR A 39 16.30 -9.45 -8.23
C TYR A 39 17.75 -9.07 -8.53
N GLU A 40 17.94 -8.61 -9.76
CA GLU A 40 19.23 -8.20 -10.28
C GLU A 40 19.53 -6.77 -9.81
N PRO A 41 20.81 -6.40 -9.65
CA PRO A 41 22.01 -7.20 -9.98
C PRO A 41 22.48 -8.16 -8.88
N TRP A 42 21.87 -8.13 -7.69
CA TRP A 42 22.36 -8.92 -6.55
C TRP A 42 22.16 -10.41 -6.72
N LYS A 43 21.10 -10.84 -7.40
CA LYS A 43 20.86 -12.26 -7.68
C LYS A 43 22.05 -12.91 -8.38
N THR A 44 22.63 -12.24 -9.37
CA THR A 44 23.83 -12.74 -10.04
C THR A 44 25.02 -12.84 -9.08
N ASP A 45 25.26 -11.80 -8.26
CA ASP A 45 26.37 -11.79 -7.30
C ASP A 45 26.21 -12.81 -6.16
N PHE A 46 24.98 -13.02 -5.68
CA PHE A 46 24.67 -13.99 -4.63
C PHE A 46 24.78 -15.43 -5.14
N SER A 47 24.69 -15.67 -6.45
CA SER A 47 24.75 -17.00 -7.08
C SER A 47 26.17 -17.54 -7.35
N LEU A 48 27.20 -17.01 -6.68
CA LEU A 48 28.58 -17.49 -6.78
C LEU A 48 28.66 -19.01 -6.47
N ASN A 49 29.24 -19.78 -7.41
CA ASN A 49 29.36 -21.25 -7.43
C ASN A 49 28.14 -22.09 -7.88
N LYS A 50 27.21 -21.54 -8.67
CA LYS A 50 26.11 -22.31 -9.31
C LYS A 50 25.13 -23.00 -8.34
N THR A 51 25.21 -22.72 -7.04
CA THR A 51 24.22 -23.18 -6.05
C THR A 51 23.00 -22.28 -6.09
N ILE A 52 21.83 -22.87 -6.38
CA ILE A 52 20.54 -22.18 -6.31
C ILE A 52 20.28 -21.76 -4.87
N ILE A 53 20.23 -20.45 -4.62
CA ILE A 53 19.81 -19.91 -3.32
C ILE A 53 18.29 -19.85 -3.32
N ILE A 54 17.66 -20.76 -2.58
CA ILE A 54 16.21 -20.72 -2.35
C ILE A 54 15.95 -19.55 -1.39
N ALA A 55 15.29 -18.50 -1.88
CA ALA A 55 14.95 -17.37 -1.03
C ALA A 55 14.07 -17.82 0.13
N HIS A 56 14.39 -17.34 1.33
CA HIS A 56 13.53 -17.56 2.47
C HIS A 56 12.33 -16.60 2.37
N LYS A 57 11.13 -17.16 2.13
CA LYS A 57 9.84 -16.45 2.13
C LYS A 57 9.73 -15.35 1.04
N PRO A 58 9.52 -15.72 -0.24
CA PRO A 58 9.42 -14.79 -1.36
C PRO A 58 8.05 -14.08 -1.40
N VAL A 59 7.82 -13.18 -0.45
CA VAL A 59 6.56 -12.45 -0.31
C VAL A 59 6.84 -10.95 -0.16
N ALA A 60 5.85 -10.14 -0.56
CA ALA A 60 5.82 -8.69 -0.36
C ALA A 60 7.00 -7.93 -1.01
N ASP A 61 7.22 -8.12 -2.31
CA ASP A 61 8.24 -7.39 -3.08
C ASP A 61 7.99 -5.87 -3.13
N ASP A 62 6.72 -5.43 -3.12
CA ASP A 62 6.35 -4.01 -2.99
C ASP A 62 7.03 -3.34 -1.78
N THR A 63 7.35 -4.11 -0.74
CA THR A 63 8.02 -3.60 0.46
C THR A 63 9.38 -2.98 0.13
N PHE A 64 10.21 -3.67 -0.66
CA PHE A 64 11.55 -3.18 -1.02
C PHE A 64 11.56 -2.46 -2.37
N ARG A 65 10.60 -2.75 -3.26
CA ARG A 65 10.46 -2.06 -4.55
C ARG A 65 9.95 -0.65 -4.38
N GLN A 66 8.94 -0.45 -3.51
CA GLN A 66 8.18 0.80 -3.46
C GLN A 66 8.10 1.40 -2.04
N LEU A 67 7.56 0.66 -1.07
CA LEU A 67 7.19 1.23 0.23
C LEU A 67 8.39 1.72 1.04
N PHE A 68 9.45 0.92 1.12
CA PHE A 68 10.71 1.31 1.77
C PHE A 68 11.40 2.48 1.03
N PRO A 69 11.64 2.43 -0.30
CA PRO A 69 12.21 3.55 -1.04
C PRO A 69 11.49 4.87 -0.81
N TYR A 70 10.15 4.87 -0.80
CA TYR A 70 9.37 6.08 -0.56
C TYR A 70 9.60 6.67 0.83
N LYS A 71 9.86 5.85 1.85
CA LYS A 71 10.21 6.31 3.20
C LYS A 71 11.60 6.93 3.24
N ILE A 72 12.57 6.34 2.53
CA ILE A 72 13.93 6.89 2.43
C ILE A 72 13.93 8.23 1.70
N LEU A 73 13.30 8.29 0.53
CA LEU A 73 13.18 9.51 -0.25
C LEU A 73 12.46 10.62 0.54
N THR A 74 11.42 10.25 1.28
CA THR A 74 10.74 11.16 2.20
C THR A 74 11.67 11.70 3.29
N ALA A 75 12.43 10.82 3.94
CA ALA A 75 13.34 11.22 5.01
C ALA A 75 14.46 12.14 4.49
N ASP A 76 14.99 11.86 3.30
CA ASP A 76 16.02 12.67 2.65
C ASP A 76 15.51 14.07 2.30
N ALA A 77 14.29 14.18 1.77
CA ALA A 77 13.67 15.48 1.51
C ALA A 77 13.50 16.31 2.79
N ILE A 78 13.02 15.71 3.88
CA ILE A 78 12.83 16.42 5.15
C ILE A 78 14.19 16.88 5.74
N ARG A 79 15.26 16.07 5.61
CA ARG A 79 16.62 16.48 6.05
C ARG A 79 17.12 17.73 5.32
N LYS A 80 16.66 17.95 4.08
CA LYS A 80 16.93 19.14 3.28
C LYS A 80 15.93 20.28 3.51
N PHE A 81 15.01 20.14 4.47
CA PHE A 81 13.90 21.08 4.72
C PHE A 81 12.94 21.21 3.54
N GLU A 82 12.80 20.15 2.75
CA GLU A 82 11.89 20.09 1.61
C GLU A 82 10.69 19.17 1.87
N LEU A 83 9.58 19.45 1.18
CA LEU A 83 8.45 18.51 1.11
C LEU A 83 8.72 17.46 0.01
N PRO A 84 8.44 16.17 0.22
CA PRO A 84 8.71 15.14 -0.79
C PRO A 84 7.60 15.08 -1.85
N LEU A 85 7.45 16.14 -2.65
CA LEU A 85 6.31 16.28 -3.57
C LEU A 85 6.46 15.44 -4.82
N TRP A 86 7.70 15.20 -5.26
CA TRP A 86 8.01 14.57 -6.55
C TRP A 86 9.16 13.57 -6.42
N ASN A 87 9.00 12.42 -7.05
CA ASN A 87 10.03 11.38 -7.17
C ASN A 87 10.70 11.52 -8.53
N PRO A 88 11.95 11.99 -8.59
CA PRO A 88 12.61 12.24 -9.87
C PRO A 88 13.29 10.98 -10.45
N TYR A 89 13.43 9.92 -9.66
CA TYR A 89 14.29 8.77 -9.97
C TYR A 89 13.64 7.72 -10.86
N ASN A 90 12.31 7.68 -10.96
CA ASN A 90 11.59 6.68 -11.75
C ASN A 90 10.58 7.35 -12.69
N GLY A 91 10.25 6.67 -13.77
CA GLY A 91 9.16 7.08 -14.66
C GLY A 91 9.37 8.40 -15.37
N ALA A 92 10.61 8.87 -15.54
CA ALA A 92 10.90 10.25 -15.95
C ALA A 92 10.33 11.34 -15.02
N GLY A 93 10.16 11.01 -13.75
CA GLY A 93 9.59 11.89 -12.73
C GLY A 93 8.10 11.66 -12.53
N MET A 94 7.69 11.43 -11.28
CA MET A 94 6.30 11.19 -10.90
C MET A 94 5.94 11.93 -9.59
N PRO A 95 4.68 12.37 -9.40
CA PRO A 95 4.23 12.86 -8.10
C PRO A 95 4.42 11.81 -7.01
N LEU A 96 4.98 12.19 -5.86
CA LEU A 96 5.24 11.26 -4.75
C LEU A 96 4.24 11.47 -3.60
N MET A 97 4.18 12.68 -3.04
CA MET A 97 3.25 12.96 -1.94
C MET A 97 1.80 12.72 -2.36
N ALA A 98 1.45 13.00 -3.61
CA ALA A 98 0.09 12.86 -4.13
C ALA A 98 -0.40 11.41 -4.28
N THR A 99 0.48 10.39 -4.27
CA THR A 99 0.05 8.98 -4.39
C THR A 99 -0.64 8.44 -3.14
N MET A 100 -0.51 9.14 -2.01
CA MET A 100 -0.82 8.66 -0.64
C MET A 100 0.03 7.47 -0.17
N HIS A 101 0.53 6.60 -1.05
CA HIS A 101 1.34 5.42 -0.71
C HIS A 101 2.66 5.76 -0.01
N ALA A 102 3.26 6.92 -0.33
CA ALA A 102 4.40 7.43 0.42
C ALA A 102 4.07 7.64 1.92
N GLY A 103 2.80 7.89 2.24
CA GLY A 103 2.30 8.08 3.60
C GLY A 103 3.04 9.19 4.34
N PHE A 104 3.58 10.19 3.63
CA PHE A 104 4.54 11.19 4.11
C PHE A 104 4.18 11.76 5.49
N LEU A 105 2.91 12.17 5.64
CA LEU A 105 2.40 12.82 6.84
C LEU A 105 2.13 11.86 8.01
N ASN A 106 2.31 10.54 7.82
CA ASN A 106 2.25 9.58 8.91
C ASN A 106 3.36 9.90 9.93
N PRO A 107 3.03 10.21 11.20
CA PRO A 107 4.02 10.62 12.20
C PRO A 107 5.08 9.55 12.48
N PHE A 108 4.81 8.29 12.18
CA PHE A 108 5.79 7.21 12.36
C PHE A 108 6.89 7.21 11.28
N ASN A 109 6.75 8.01 10.22
CA ASN A 109 7.84 8.22 9.27
C ASN A 109 8.99 9.03 9.87
N LEU A 110 8.73 9.80 10.95
CA LEU A 110 9.78 10.53 11.66
C LEU A 110 10.87 9.59 12.20
N LEU A 111 10.57 8.30 12.39
CA LEU A 111 11.56 7.29 12.76
C LEU A 111 12.73 7.24 11.78
N PHE A 112 12.47 7.42 10.48
CA PHE A 112 13.48 7.37 9.42
C PHE A 112 14.38 8.61 9.39
N LEU A 113 14.02 9.68 10.11
CA LEU A 113 14.87 10.86 10.26
C LEU A 113 15.96 10.64 11.31
N PHE A 114 15.58 10.05 12.44
CA PHE A 114 16.42 9.99 13.64
C PHE A 114 17.10 8.63 13.86
N LEU A 115 16.59 7.55 13.26
CA LEU A 115 17.09 6.19 13.45
C LEU A 115 17.72 5.64 12.17
N PRO A 116 18.68 4.70 12.27
CA PRO A 116 19.15 3.95 11.12
C PRO A 116 18.00 3.22 10.41
N ASN A 117 18.02 3.16 9.07
CA ASN A 117 16.94 2.60 8.23
C ASN A 117 16.42 1.24 8.71
N PHE A 118 17.32 0.34 9.10
CA PHE A 118 16.99 -0.97 9.65
C PHE A 118 16.10 -0.89 10.90
N LEU A 119 16.48 -0.03 11.85
CA LEU A 119 15.78 0.12 13.12
C LEU A 119 14.48 0.91 12.93
N ALA A 120 14.52 1.98 12.12
CA ALA A 120 13.35 2.76 11.76
C ALA A 120 12.25 1.89 11.14
N TRP A 121 12.61 1.08 10.12
CA TRP A 121 11.68 0.13 9.49
C TRP A 121 11.14 -0.88 10.49
N SER A 122 12.01 -1.52 11.27
CA SER A 122 11.59 -2.53 12.26
C SER A 122 10.57 -1.94 13.24
N ILE A 123 10.88 -0.80 13.86
CA ILE A 123 9.98 -0.15 14.82
C ILE A 123 8.68 0.29 14.13
N TYR A 124 8.75 0.81 12.90
CA TYR A 124 7.58 1.17 12.10
C TYR A 124 6.64 -0.03 11.87
N ILE A 125 7.16 -1.24 11.70
CA ILE A 125 6.33 -2.46 11.60
C ILE A 125 5.78 -2.88 12.97
N LEU A 126 6.59 -2.82 14.03
CA LEU A 126 6.21 -3.26 15.37
C LEU A 126 5.08 -2.41 15.99
N ILE A 127 5.11 -1.09 15.80
CA ILE A 127 4.10 -0.17 16.38
C ILE A 127 2.67 -0.53 15.92
N GLN A 128 2.53 -0.98 14.69
CA GLN A 128 1.23 -1.32 14.08
C GLN A 128 0.50 -2.41 14.85
N SER A 129 1.21 -3.46 15.28
CA SER A 129 0.62 -4.58 16.04
C SER A 129 0.17 -4.12 17.43
N CYS A 130 0.94 -3.22 18.07
CA CYS A 130 0.58 -2.61 19.34
C CYS A 130 -0.69 -1.74 19.20
N MET A 131 -0.77 -0.89 18.17
CA MET A 131 -1.91 0.00 17.96
C MET A 131 -3.21 -0.79 17.73
N ILE A 132 -3.19 -1.75 16.80
CA ILE A 132 -4.35 -2.63 16.56
C ILE A 132 -4.80 -3.29 17.86
N SER A 133 -3.86 -3.83 18.63
CA SER A 133 -4.17 -4.60 19.82
C SER A 133 -4.74 -3.72 20.95
N VAL A 134 -4.07 -2.60 21.25
CA VAL A 134 -4.50 -1.68 22.31
C VAL A 134 -5.86 -1.07 21.99
N PHE A 135 -6.08 -0.58 20.77
CA PHE A 135 -7.37 0.02 20.42
C PHE A 135 -8.50 -1.00 20.42
N THR A 136 -8.24 -2.22 19.96
CA THR A 136 -9.23 -3.32 20.01
C THR A 136 -9.59 -3.65 21.45
N TYR A 137 -8.62 -3.74 22.35
CA TYR A 137 -8.86 -3.93 23.78
C TYR A 137 -9.73 -2.82 24.38
N LEU A 138 -9.41 -1.55 24.11
CA LEU A 138 -10.16 -0.40 24.61
C LEU A 138 -11.61 -0.42 24.11
N TYR A 139 -11.80 -0.74 22.83
CA TYR A 139 -13.13 -0.88 22.26
C TYR A 139 -13.93 -2.01 22.91
N CYS A 140 -13.35 -3.21 23.00
CA CYS A 140 -13.97 -4.39 23.64
C CYS A 140 -14.39 -4.11 25.09
N LYS A 141 -13.54 -3.41 25.86
CA LYS A 141 -13.86 -2.96 27.21
C LYS A 141 -15.06 -2.02 27.22
N LYS A 142 -15.14 -1.12 26.25
CA LYS A 142 -16.22 -0.12 26.16
C LYS A 142 -17.57 -0.76 25.82
N ILE A 143 -17.60 -1.81 25.00
CA ILE A 143 -18.83 -2.56 24.68
C ILE A 143 -19.18 -3.65 25.72
N GLY A 144 -18.47 -3.69 26.85
CA GLY A 144 -18.86 -4.49 28.02
C GLY A 144 -18.22 -5.87 28.14
N GLN A 145 -17.19 -6.19 27.36
CA GLN A 145 -16.43 -7.43 27.58
C GLN A 145 -15.60 -7.36 28.88
N SER A 146 -15.41 -8.51 29.54
CA SER A 146 -14.47 -8.63 30.67
C SER A 146 -13.02 -8.44 30.22
N ILE A 147 -12.10 -8.22 31.16
CA ILE A 147 -10.67 -8.01 30.84
C ILE A 147 -10.09 -9.19 30.06
N LYS A 148 -10.39 -10.43 30.48
CA LYS A 148 -9.91 -11.65 29.82
C LYS A 148 -10.47 -11.78 28.40
N ALA A 149 -11.75 -11.44 28.21
CA ALA A 149 -12.39 -11.42 26.90
C ALA A 149 -11.85 -10.34 25.96
N SER A 150 -11.57 -9.14 26.47
CA SER A 150 -10.98 -8.08 25.66
C SER A 150 -9.54 -8.40 25.23
N ILE A 151 -8.75 -9.07 26.09
CA ILE A 151 -7.44 -9.62 25.71
C ILE A 151 -7.61 -10.66 24.60
N PHE A 152 -8.56 -11.58 24.75
CA PHE A 152 -8.86 -12.61 23.76
C PHE A 152 -9.24 -12.01 22.40
N SER A 153 -10.21 -11.09 22.34
CA SER A 153 -10.58 -10.40 21.09
C SER A 153 -9.42 -9.65 20.45
N SER A 154 -8.61 -8.95 21.26
CA SER A 154 -7.44 -8.22 20.78
C SER A 154 -6.42 -9.14 20.11
N LEU A 155 -6.08 -10.26 20.76
CA LEU A 155 -5.10 -11.20 20.23
C LEU A 155 -5.64 -11.96 19.02
N SER A 156 -6.91 -12.37 19.04
CA SER A 156 -7.57 -12.99 17.87
C SER A 156 -7.50 -12.07 16.64
N PHE A 157 -7.69 -10.76 16.81
CA PHE A 157 -7.63 -9.82 15.69
C PHE A 157 -6.19 -9.57 15.22
N CYS A 158 -5.27 -9.28 16.16
CA CYS A 158 -3.87 -9.00 15.84
C CYS A 158 -3.19 -10.20 15.17
N LEU A 159 -3.55 -11.43 15.55
CA LEU A 159 -3.00 -12.67 15.02
C LEU A 159 -3.83 -13.26 13.87
N SER A 160 -4.84 -12.52 13.39
CA SER A 160 -5.64 -12.94 12.24
C SER A 160 -4.80 -12.95 10.97
N GLY A 161 -5.15 -13.84 10.04
CA GLY A 161 -4.43 -14.01 8.79
C GLY A 161 -4.40 -12.72 7.96
N PHE A 162 -5.47 -11.94 7.96
CA PHE A 162 -5.54 -10.65 7.26
C PHE A 162 -4.50 -9.66 7.78
N VAL A 163 -4.40 -9.50 9.11
CA VAL A 163 -3.46 -8.55 9.75
C VAL A 163 -2.03 -9.02 9.53
N VAL A 164 -1.73 -10.28 9.86
CA VAL A 164 -0.38 -10.84 9.77
C VAL A 164 0.18 -10.77 8.35
N ALA A 165 -0.63 -11.12 7.34
CA ALA A 165 -0.19 -11.10 5.95
C ALA A 165 0.09 -9.68 5.41
N ARG A 166 -0.38 -8.64 6.10
CA ARG A 166 -0.24 -7.24 5.69
C ARG A 166 0.61 -6.38 6.63
N LEU A 167 1.25 -6.97 7.64
CA LEU A 167 2.09 -6.20 8.59
C LEU A 167 3.24 -5.45 7.89
N LEU A 168 3.78 -5.98 6.80
CA LEU A 168 4.82 -5.30 6.01
C LEU A 168 4.31 -4.10 5.22
N PHE A 169 3.00 -4.03 4.98
CA PHE A 169 2.34 -2.97 4.22
C PHE A 169 1.73 -1.96 5.20
N GLY A 170 2.59 -1.11 5.75
CA GLY A 170 2.23 -0.24 6.87
C GLY A 170 0.96 0.58 6.63
N GLU A 171 0.74 1.07 5.40
CA GLU A 171 -0.43 1.87 5.07
C GLU A 171 -1.76 1.15 5.35
N TYR A 172 -1.81 -0.19 5.22
CA TYR A 172 -3.01 -0.97 5.50
C TYR A 172 -3.31 -1.02 6.99
N ILE A 173 -2.32 -1.42 7.79
CA ILE A 173 -2.54 -1.74 9.21
C ILE A 173 -2.62 -0.46 10.04
N TYR A 174 -1.89 0.60 9.71
CA TYR A 174 -2.07 1.90 10.34
C TYR A 174 -3.50 2.43 10.14
N THR A 175 -4.01 2.38 8.90
CA THR A 175 -5.39 2.75 8.59
C THR A 175 -6.39 1.84 9.31
N LEU A 176 -6.20 0.53 9.27
CA LEU A 176 -7.07 -0.45 9.91
C LEU A 176 -7.09 -0.32 11.43
N SER A 177 -5.98 0.08 12.06
CA SER A 177 -5.91 0.31 13.50
C SER A 177 -6.85 1.42 13.99
N MET A 178 -7.23 2.35 13.10
CA MET A 178 -8.20 3.39 13.41
C MET A 178 -9.63 2.85 13.52
N LEU A 179 -9.95 1.67 12.95
CA LEU A 179 -11.27 1.06 13.08
C LEU A 179 -11.69 0.85 14.54
N PRO A 180 -10.97 0.08 15.36
CA PRO A 180 -11.34 -0.08 16.77
C PRO A 180 -11.28 1.26 17.54
N LEU A 181 -10.37 2.18 17.19
CA LEU A 181 -10.32 3.49 17.83
C LEU A 181 -11.57 4.33 17.53
N MET A 182 -12.01 4.41 16.28
CA MET A 182 -13.23 5.09 15.87
C MET A 182 -14.44 4.50 16.56
N LEU A 183 -14.58 3.17 16.55
CA LEU A 183 -15.69 2.49 17.23
C LEU A 183 -15.66 2.75 18.75
N PHE A 184 -14.48 2.78 19.37
CA PHE A 184 -14.31 3.18 20.78
C PHE A 184 -14.76 4.62 21.03
N LEU A 185 -14.36 5.56 20.18
CA LEU A 185 -14.73 6.98 20.30
C LEU A 185 -16.23 7.19 20.07
N LEU A 186 -16.85 6.45 19.15
CA LEU A 186 -18.29 6.47 18.91
C LEU A 186 -19.05 5.91 20.12
N GLU A 187 -18.64 4.78 20.68
CA GLU A 187 -19.23 4.26 21.92
C GLU A 187 -19.00 5.17 23.13
N LEU A 188 -17.87 5.85 23.18
CA LEU A 188 -17.59 6.87 24.18
C LEU A 188 -18.52 8.06 24.04
N PHE A 189 -18.72 8.54 22.81
CA PHE A 189 -19.65 9.62 22.52
C PHE A 189 -21.11 9.24 22.85
N ILE A 190 -21.53 8.02 22.52
CA ILE A 190 -22.88 7.52 22.81
C ILE A 190 -23.14 7.43 24.32
N LYS A 191 -22.18 6.93 25.10
CA LYS A 191 -22.34 6.73 26.54
C LYS A 191 -22.07 7.97 27.38
N ASP A 192 -21.14 8.82 26.93
CA ASP A 192 -20.76 10.06 27.61
C ASP A 192 -20.45 11.15 26.57
N PRO A 193 -21.50 11.81 26.03
CA PRO A 193 -21.34 12.87 25.06
C PRO A 193 -20.58 14.08 25.61
N SER A 194 -20.47 14.21 26.94
CA SER A 194 -19.81 15.34 27.61
C SER A 194 -18.29 15.18 27.64
N SER A 195 -17.80 13.94 27.54
CA SER A 195 -16.38 13.60 27.61
C SER A 195 -15.52 14.41 26.64
N LYS A 196 -14.38 14.91 27.12
CA LYS A 196 -13.37 15.55 26.25
C LYS A 196 -12.68 14.56 25.30
N LYS A 197 -12.76 13.26 25.57
CA LYS A 197 -12.09 12.24 24.73
C LYS A 197 -12.66 12.16 23.30
N LYS A 198 -13.89 12.63 23.06
CA LYS A 198 -14.45 12.73 21.70
C LYS A 198 -13.63 13.62 20.75
N PHE A 199 -12.84 14.56 21.29
CA PHE A 199 -11.96 15.41 20.50
C PHE A 199 -10.76 14.67 19.91
N PHE A 200 -10.59 13.37 20.19
CA PHE A 200 -9.68 12.50 19.44
C PHE A 200 -10.25 12.01 18.10
N LEU A 201 -11.56 12.18 17.85
CA LEU A 201 -12.19 11.73 16.60
C LEU A 201 -11.61 12.39 15.34
N PRO A 202 -11.41 13.73 15.28
CA PRO A 202 -10.79 14.37 14.11
C PRO A 202 -9.41 13.80 13.80
N PHE A 203 -8.60 13.53 14.83
CA PHE A 203 -7.26 12.95 14.67
C PHE A 203 -7.30 11.50 14.20
N SER A 204 -8.29 10.71 14.61
CA SER A 204 -8.49 9.35 14.08
C SER A 204 -8.86 9.37 12.60
N VAL A 205 -9.68 10.35 12.17
CA VAL A 205 -10.01 10.55 10.75
C VAL A 205 -8.76 11.00 9.98
N LEU A 206 -8.06 12.00 10.49
CA LEU A 206 -6.79 12.49 9.93
C LEU A 206 -5.79 11.34 9.72
N PHE A 207 -5.59 10.54 10.76
CA PHE A 207 -4.62 9.45 10.75
C PHE A 207 -4.93 8.39 9.68
N MET A 208 -6.20 8.09 9.40
CA MET A 208 -6.56 7.16 8.32
C MET A 208 -6.10 7.65 6.95
N PHE A 209 -6.36 8.92 6.63
CA PHE A 209 -6.04 9.46 5.30
C PHE A 209 -4.53 9.63 5.10
N ILE A 210 -3.81 10.13 6.10
CA ILE A 210 -2.35 10.31 6.01
C ILE A 210 -1.57 8.98 6.05
N SER A 211 -2.21 7.90 6.48
CA SER A 211 -1.59 6.57 6.51
C SER A 211 -1.46 5.93 5.13
N GLY A 212 -2.23 6.39 4.12
CA GLY A 212 -1.92 6.09 2.73
C GLY A 212 -2.78 5.03 2.04
N GLN A 213 -3.88 4.56 2.65
CA GLN A 213 -4.71 3.50 2.05
C GLN A 213 -6.19 3.89 1.85
N PRO A 214 -6.55 4.45 0.67
CA PRO A 214 -7.90 4.95 0.40
C PRO A 214 -9.01 3.90 0.53
N GLN A 215 -8.78 2.69 -0.01
CA GLN A 215 -9.78 1.62 0.00
C GLN A 215 -10.12 1.15 1.43
N VAL A 216 -9.10 0.99 2.28
CA VAL A 216 -9.31 0.61 3.69
C VAL A 216 -9.96 1.77 4.46
N THR A 217 -9.58 3.02 4.17
CA THR A 217 -10.22 4.22 4.75
C THR A 217 -11.73 4.26 4.46
N PHE A 218 -12.12 3.96 3.22
CA PHE A 218 -13.52 3.86 2.81
C PHE A 218 -14.26 2.77 3.60
N TYR A 219 -13.68 1.57 3.70
CA TYR A 219 -14.28 0.46 4.47
C TYR A 219 -14.40 0.77 5.96
N VAL A 220 -13.37 1.31 6.59
CA VAL A 220 -13.37 1.67 8.03
C VAL A 220 -14.41 2.76 8.32
N THR A 221 -14.47 3.79 7.48
CA THR A 221 -15.44 4.88 7.62
C THR A 221 -16.87 4.37 7.44
N GLY A 222 -17.14 3.64 6.37
CA GLY A 222 -18.46 3.08 6.08
C GLY A 222 -18.94 2.11 7.17
N PHE A 223 -18.04 1.24 7.66
CA PHE A 223 -18.36 0.32 8.74
C PHE A 223 -18.64 1.03 10.06
N SER A 224 -17.86 2.08 10.38
CA SER A 224 -18.06 2.89 11.60
C SER A 224 -19.38 3.67 11.56
N LEU A 225 -19.76 4.19 10.39
CA LEU A 225 -21.07 4.83 10.18
C LEU A 225 -22.20 3.82 10.32
N ALA A 226 -22.10 2.66 9.66
CA ALA A 226 -23.09 1.59 9.77
C ALA A 226 -23.27 1.13 11.23
N TYR A 227 -22.16 0.97 11.97
CA TYR A 227 -22.18 0.69 13.40
C TYR A 227 -22.89 1.79 14.18
N PHE A 228 -22.54 3.06 13.94
CA PHE A 228 -23.12 4.20 14.64
C PHE A 228 -24.64 4.27 14.46
N PHE A 229 -25.13 4.17 13.22
CA PHE A 229 -26.57 4.22 12.93
C PHE A 229 -27.31 3.01 13.52
N TYR A 230 -26.76 1.80 13.36
CA TYR A 230 -27.33 0.61 13.98
C TYR A 230 -27.41 0.78 15.50
N ARG A 231 -26.29 1.17 16.13
CA ARG A 231 -26.20 1.38 17.57
C ARG A 231 -27.18 2.44 18.04
N TYR A 232 -27.25 3.58 17.36
CA TYR A 232 -28.20 4.65 17.66
C TYR A 232 -29.64 4.15 17.67
N ASN A 233 -30.02 3.31 16.70
CA ASN A 233 -31.36 2.74 16.62
C ASN A 233 -31.70 1.79 17.77
N THR A 234 -30.70 1.12 18.36
CA THR A 234 -30.87 0.25 19.54
C THR A 234 -30.98 0.99 20.88
N LEU A 235 -30.82 2.31 20.90
CA LEU A 235 -30.92 3.11 22.13
C LEU A 235 -32.38 3.40 22.50
N ASN A 236 -32.62 3.56 23.80
CA ASN A 236 -33.89 4.05 24.34
C ASN A 236 -34.13 5.51 23.91
N GLN A 237 -35.39 5.95 23.86
CA GLN A 237 -35.77 7.27 23.34
C GLN A 237 -35.12 8.43 24.11
N ASP A 238 -35.01 8.34 25.43
CA ASP A 238 -34.38 9.40 26.24
C ASP A 238 -32.92 9.64 25.85
N ILE A 239 -32.17 8.55 25.65
CA ILE A 239 -30.77 8.60 25.23
C ILE A 239 -30.67 9.13 23.80
N LYS A 240 -31.57 8.72 22.90
CA LYS A 240 -31.62 9.24 21.52
C LYS A 240 -31.83 10.75 21.51
N THR A 241 -32.80 11.24 22.27
CA THR A 241 -33.11 12.68 22.37
C THR A 241 -31.93 13.46 22.93
N ALA A 242 -31.29 12.95 23.98
CA ALA A 242 -30.06 13.55 24.51
C ALA A 242 -28.93 13.58 23.47
N LEU A 243 -28.74 12.50 22.71
CA LEU A 243 -27.70 12.39 21.68
C LEU A 243 -27.95 13.28 20.46
N LYS A 244 -29.22 13.47 20.04
CA LYS A 244 -29.58 14.34 18.91
C LYS A 244 -29.00 15.74 19.07
N LYS A 245 -28.98 16.27 20.30
CA LYS A 245 -28.36 17.57 20.63
C LYS A 245 -26.86 17.64 20.33
N TYR A 246 -26.16 16.51 20.34
CA TYR A 246 -24.73 16.41 20.10
C TYR A 246 -24.36 15.91 18.70
N LEU A 247 -25.31 15.42 17.89
CA LEU A 247 -25.05 14.97 16.52
C LEU A 247 -24.35 16.03 15.65
N PRO A 248 -24.74 17.34 15.69
CA PRO A 248 -24.03 18.37 14.94
C PRO A 248 -22.56 18.48 15.37
N LEU A 249 -22.26 18.33 16.67
CA LEU A 249 -20.89 18.34 17.16
C LEU A 249 -20.10 17.13 16.64
N LEU A 250 -20.70 15.94 16.60
CA LEU A 250 -20.06 14.75 16.05
C LEU A 250 -19.73 14.94 14.56
N LEU A 251 -20.67 15.50 13.80
CA LEU A 251 -20.48 15.82 12.39
C LEU A 251 -19.37 16.86 12.20
N ILE A 252 -19.36 17.95 12.98
CA ILE A 252 -18.30 18.95 12.95
C ILE A 252 -16.95 18.32 13.25
N LEU A 253 -16.84 17.45 14.26
CA LEU A 253 -15.58 16.76 14.57
C LEU A 253 -15.12 15.87 13.42
N PHE A 254 -16.03 15.11 12.80
CA PHE A 254 -15.70 14.30 11.63
C PHE A 254 -15.24 15.16 10.45
N LEU A 255 -15.96 16.24 10.14
CA LEU A 255 -15.62 17.19 9.07
C LEU A 255 -14.30 17.92 9.32
N THR A 256 -14.00 18.31 10.56
CA THR A 256 -12.69 18.88 10.90
C THR A 256 -11.56 17.88 10.68
N GLY A 257 -11.78 16.60 10.98
CA GLY A 257 -10.81 15.55 10.66
C GLY A 257 -10.59 15.39 9.16
N LEU A 258 -11.66 15.39 8.35
CA LEU A 258 -11.56 15.37 6.89
C LEU A 258 -10.85 16.60 6.33
N GLY A 259 -11.17 17.79 6.84
CA GLY A 259 -10.55 19.03 6.41
C GLY A 259 -9.08 19.13 6.82
N MET A 260 -8.70 18.62 8.00
CA MET A 260 -7.29 18.45 8.39
C MET A 260 -6.54 17.52 7.44
N SER A 261 -7.22 16.52 6.84
CA SER A 261 -6.63 15.63 5.84
C SER A 261 -6.52 16.25 4.44
N SER A 262 -7.08 17.44 4.19
CA SER A 262 -7.11 18.05 2.86
C SER A 262 -5.72 18.30 2.27
N VAL A 263 -4.70 18.54 3.10
CA VAL A 263 -3.30 18.60 2.67
C VAL A 263 -2.83 17.33 1.94
N GLN A 264 -3.42 16.17 2.23
CA GLN A 264 -3.17 14.90 1.53
C GLN A 264 -4.23 14.60 0.47
N ILE A 265 -5.51 14.83 0.79
CA ILE A 265 -6.64 14.47 -0.09
C ILE A 265 -6.63 15.28 -1.38
N ILE A 266 -6.41 16.59 -1.32
CA ILE A 266 -6.55 17.47 -2.50
C ILE A 266 -5.47 17.19 -3.56
N PRO A 267 -4.17 17.07 -3.23
CA PRO A 267 -3.16 16.63 -4.20
C PRO A 267 -3.46 15.24 -4.80
N THR A 268 -4.00 14.33 -4.00
CA THR A 268 -4.37 13.00 -4.49
C THR A 268 -5.52 13.06 -5.49
N ILE A 269 -6.50 13.94 -5.28
CA ILE A 269 -7.60 14.15 -6.23
C ILE A 269 -7.07 14.73 -7.56
N GLU A 270 -6.10 15.65 -7.53
CA GLU A 270 -5.43 16.17 -8.73
C GLU A 270 -4.71 15.05 -9.48
N LEU A 271 -3.94 14.21 -8.78
CA LEU A 271 -3.28 13.05 -9.38
C LEU A 271 -4.31 12.07 -9.96
N PHE A 272 -5.37 11.76 -9.22
CA PHE A 272 -6.45 10.90 -9.70
C PHE A 272 -7.07 11.46 -10.99
N GLY A 273 -7.33 12.77 -11.08
CA GLY A 273 -7.80 13.40 -12.32
C GLY A 273 -6.86 13.26 -13.52
N ASN A 274 -5.56 13.06 -13.28
CA ASN A 274 -4.52 12.92 -14.30
C ASN A 274 -3.98 11.48 -14.44
N ALA A 275 -4.48 10.53 -13.66
CA ALA A 275 -3.99 9.16 -13.60
C ALA A 275 -4.77 8.20 -14.50
N SER A 276 -4.18 7.04 -14.78
CA SER A 276 -4.86 5.95 -15.49
C SER A 276 -5.71 5.12 -14.52
N ILE A 277 -6.99 5.47 -14.38
CA ILE A 277 -7.91 4.77 -13.45
C ILE A 277 -8.84 3.78 -14.16
N ASN A 278 -8.96 3.89 -15.48
CA ASN A 278 -9.85 3.04 -16.29
C ASN A 278 -9.20 1.72 -16.69
N SER A 279 -8.41 1.10 -15.81
CA SER A 279 -7.50 0.03 -16.22
C SER A 279 -8.02 -1.39 -16.04
N LEU A 280 -9.27 -1.64 -15.63
CA LEU A 280 -9.78 -3.01 -15.48
C LEU A 280 -11.25 -3.13 -15.91
N SER A 281 -11.52 -4.00 -16.88
CA SER A 281 -12.87 -4.50 -17.09
C SER A 281 -13.36 -5.17 -15.81
N SER A 282 -14.65 -5.05 -15.49
CA SER A 282 -15.29 -5.77 -14.37
C SER A 282 -14.96 -7.27 -14.39
N LYS A 283 -14.74 -7.82 -15.60
CA LYS A 283 -14.24 -9.18 -15.85
C LYS A 283 -12.94 -9.50 -15.10
N PHE A 284 -11.92 -8.63 -15.09
CA PHE A 284 -10.67 -8.90 -14.36
C PHE A 284 -10.87 -9.01 -12.85
N ILE A 285 -11.73 -8.16 -12.29
CA ILE A 285 -12.10 -8.25 -10.85
C ILE A 285 -12.79 -9.60 -10.58
N PHE A 286 -13.70 -10.01 -11.46
CA PHE A 286 -14.44 -11.26 -11.31
C PHE A 286 -13.55 -12.50 -11.39
N GLU A 287 -12.59 -12.51 -12.32
CA GLU A 287 -11.70 -13.65 -12.54
C GLU A 287 -10.60 -13.73 -11.49
N ARG A 288 -10.05 -12.58 -11.04
CA ARG A 288 -8.87 -12.55 -10.18
C ARG A 288 -9.16 -12.33 -8.69
N PHE A 289 -10.17 -11.56 -8.32
CA PHE A 289 -10.31 -11.09 -6.94
C PHE A 289 -11.62 -11.42 -6.23
N LEU A 290 -12.63 -11.91 -6.94
CA LEU A 290 -13.79 -12.51 -6.27
C LEU A 290 -13.42 -13.91 -5.74
N LEU A 291 -13.63 -14.12 -4.45
CA LEU A 291 -13.16 -15.31 -3.74
C LEU A 291 -14.06 -16.51 -4.04
N PRO A 292 -13.53 -17.65 -4.53
CA PRO A 292 -14.30 -18.89 -4.62
C PRO A 292 -14.78 -19.37 -3.24
N LEU A 293 -15.95 -20.00 -3.19
CA LEU A 293 -16.54 -20.48 -1.93
C LEU A 293 -15.62 -21.43 -1.14
N GLN A 294 -14.81 -22.23 -1.85
CA GLN A 294 -13.89 -23.19 -1.25
C GLN A 294 -12.81 -22.51 -0.40
N GLN A 295 -12.41 -21.28 -0.74
CA GLN A 295 -11.41 -20.53 0.01
C GLN A 295 -11.89 -20.12 1.41
N LEU A 296 -13.20 -20.15 1.68
CA LEU A 296 -13.75 -19.86 3.01
C LEU A 296 -13.29 -20.86 4.08
N VAL A 297 -12.79 -22.05 3.70
CA VAL A 297 -12.15 -22.98 4.65
C VAL A 297 -10.97 -22.32 5.38
N THR A 298 -10.31 -21.32 4.77
CA THR A 298 -9.18 -20.60 5.38
C THR A 298 -9.59 -19.79 6.61
N ILE A 299 -10.88 -19.47 6.79
CA ILE A 299 -11.43 -18.92 8.05
C ILE A 299 -10.97 -19.77 9.24
N PHE A 300 -11.09 -21.08 9.09
CA PHE A 300 -10.79 -22.08 10.13
C PHE A 300 -9.37 -22.60 10.04
N ILE A 301 -8.86 -22.85 8.82
CA ILE A 301 -7.58 -23.52 8.57
C ILE A 301 -6.70 -22.59 7.71
N PRO A 302 -5.90 -21.69 8.32
CA PRO A 302 -5.21 -20.60 7.62
C PRO A 302 -4.39 -21.04 6.40
N ASN A 303 -3.68 -22.16 6.50
CA ASN A 303 -2.78 -22.64 5.46
C ASN A 303 -3.36 -23.83 4.69
N TYR A 304 -4.68 -24.01 4.62
CA TYR A 304 -5.29 -25.14 3.90
C TYR A 304 -4.75 -25.26 2.47
N PHE A 305 -4.72 -24.14 1.75
CA PHE A 305 -4.19 -24.06 0.39
C PHE A 305 -2.65 -23.91 0.33
N GLY A 306 -1.95 -24.18 1.42
CA GLY A 306 -0.52 -23.90 1.55
C GLY A 306 -0.23 -22.44 1.88
N ASN A 307 1.03 -22.04 1.70
CA ASN A 307 1.53 -20.69 1.96
C ASN A 307 2.66 -20.35 0.98
N GLN A 308 2.56 -19.17 0.35
CA GLN A 308 3.49 -18.72 -0.68
C GLN A 308 4.92 -18.60 -0.15
N SER A 309 5.07 -18.20 1.11
CA SER A 309 6.35 -18.14 1.81
C SER A 309 7.07 -19.50 1.94
N THR A 310 6.34 -20.60 1.73
CA THR A 310 6.85 -21.98 1.79
C THR A 310 6.77 -22.72 0.45
N TYR A 311 6.61 -21.98 -0.67
CA TYR A 311 6.60 -22.51 -2.04
C TYR A 311 5.58 -23.63 -2.29
N ASN A 312 4.47 -23.63 -1.55
CA ASN A 312 3.48 -24.71 -1.60
C ASN A 312 2.03 -24.21 -1.66
N TYR A 313 1.85 -22.93 -1.99
CA TYR A 313 0.53 -22.35 -2.15
C TYR A 313 -0.09 -22.75 -3.49
N TRP A 314 -1.33 -23.24 -3.43
CA TRP A 314 -2.10 -23.70 -4.59
C TRP A 314 -3.52 -23.12 -4.61
N GLY A 315 -3.80 -22.13 -3.75
CA GLY A 315 -5.06 -21.42 -3.76
C GLY A 315 -5.17 -20.48 -4.95
N THR A 316 -6.34 -19.86 -5.11
CA THR A 316 -6.54 -18.84 -6.15
C THR A 316 -5.71 -17.59 -5.88
N THR A 317 -5.22 -16.96 -6.95
CA THR A 317 -4.55 -15.64 -6.92
C THR A 317 -3.38 -15.61 -5.93
N ASP A 318 -3.17 -14.52 -5.20
CA ASP A 318 -2.07 -14.31 -4.27
C ASP A 318 -2.53 -14.59 -2.84
N TYR A 319 -1.70 -15.28 -2.04
CA TYR A 319 -2.05 -15.65 -0.65
C TYR A 319 -2.49 -14.45 0.20
N ILE A 320 -1.80 -13.31 0.05
CA ILE A 320 -2.11 -12.06 0.77
C ILE A 320 -3.55 -11.63 0.48
N GLU A 321 -4.01 -11.74 -0.77
CA GLU A 321 -5.34 -11.28 -1.18
C GLU A 321 -6.45 -12.28 -0.85
N THR A 322 -6.16 -13.53 -0.49
CA THR A 322 -7.19 -14.55 -0.18
C THR A 322 -7.29 -14.93 1.30
N ILE A 323 -6.26 -14.65 2.11
CA ILE A 323 -6.22 -15.08 3.51
C ILE A 323 -7.22 -14.31 4.41
N ILE A 324 -8.25 -15.02 4.88
CA ILE A 324 -9.33 -14.52 5.75
C ILE A 324 -9.25 -15.10 7.19
N SER A 325 -8.21 -15.87 7.49
CA SER A 325 -8.19 -16.71 8.70
C SER A 325 -8.37 -15.99 10.04
N ILE A 326 -9.22 -16.58 10.89
CA ILE A 326 -9.28 -16.27 12.33
C ILE A 326 -8.93 -17.49 13.21
N GLY A 327 -8.86 -18.68 12.61
CA GLY A 327 -8.60 -19.94 13.30
C GLY A 327 -9.86 -20.58 13.91
N THR A 328 -9.78 -21.89 14.14
CA THR A 328 -10.90 -22.70 14.66
C THR A 328 -11.39 -22.26 16.04
N ILE A 329 -10.47 -21.91 16.96
CA ILE A 329 -10.80 -21.57 18.34
C ILE A 329 -11.55 -20.23 18.44
N PRO A 330 -11.08 -19.10 17.87
CA PRO A 330 -11.87 -17.88 17.86
C PRO A 330 -13.20 -18.01 17.11
N ALA A 331 -13.24 -18.76 16.00
CA ALA A 331 -14.48 -19.02 15.26
C ALA A 331 -15.51 -19.79 16.11
N PHE A 332 -15.07 -20.78 16.89
CA PHE A 332 -15.93 -21.51 17.82
C PHE A 332 -16.54 -20.58 18.89
N PHE A 333 -15.72 -19.70 19.49
CA PHE A 333 -16.27 -18.74 20.44
C PHE A 333 -17.20 -17.72 19.77
N ALA A 334 -16.94 -17.30 18.54
CA ALA A 334 -17.87 -16.44 17.80
C ALA A 334 -19.23 -17.12 17.62
N TYR A 335 -19.25 -18.42 17.29
CA TYR A 335 -20.48 -19.24 17.25
C TYR A 335 -21.19 -19.29 18.61
N LEU A 336 -20.44 -19.48 19.71
CA LEU A 336 -21.03 -19.46 21.05
C LEU A 336 -21.66 -18.11 21.40
N ALA A 337 -21.07 -17.00 20.96
CA ALA A 337 -21.65 -15.68 21.17
C ALA A 337 -23.00 -15.55 20.45
N ILE A 338 -23.04 -15.88 19.15
CA ILE A 338 -24.23 -15.76 18.30
C ILE A 338 -25.40 -16.58 18.87
N THR A 339 -25.12 -17.79 19.35
CA THR A 339 -26.15 -18.74 19.80
C THR A 339 -26.63 -18.53 21.24
N ASN A 340 -25.94 -17.73 22.05
CA ASN A 340 -26.25 -17.58 23.47
C ASN A 340 -26.43 -16.13 23.94
N LYS A 341 -26.03 -15.14 23.13
CA LYS A 341 -26.12 -13.73 23.50
C LYS A 341 -26.90 -12.94 22.46
N LYS A 342 -28.02 -12.32 22.86
CA LYS A 342 -28.90 -11.51 21.98
C LYS A 342 -28.62 -10.00 22.03
N ASP A 343 -27.39 -9.63 22.36
CA ASP A 343 -26.93 -8.24 22.51
C ASP A 343 -26.83 -7.53 21.14
N TYR A 344 -27.01 -6.21 21.11
CA TYR A 344 -26.89 -5.40 19.89
C TYR A 344 -25.54 -5.62 19.22
N ALA A 345 -24.45 -5.69 20.00
CA ALA A 345 -23.11 -5.86 19.45
C ALA A 345 -22.99 -7.21 18.74
N VAL A 346 -23.51 -8.27 19.35
CA VAL A 346 -23.47 -9.62 18.77
C VAL A 346 -24.25 -9.68 17.47
N LYS A 347 -25.45 -9.09 17.43
CA LYS A 347 -26.27 -9.03 16.21
C LYS A 347 -25.57 -8.25 15.09
N PHE A 348 -25.04 -7.06 15.40
CA PHE A 348 -24.32 -6.25 14.42
C PHE A 348 -23.17 -7.02 13.80
N TYR A 349 -22.26 -7.53 14.62
CA TYR A 349 -21.06 -8.22 14.12
C TYR A 349 -21.37 -9.53 13.40
N ALA A 350 -22.43 -10.25 13.78
CA ALA A 350 -22.85 -11.45 13.07
C ALA A 350 -23.37 -11.11 11.65
N VAL A 351 -24.19 -10.06 11.53
CA VAL A 351 -24.68 -9.57 10.24
C VAL A 351 -23.55 -9.00 9.41
N SER A 352 -22.60 -8.27 10.02
CA SER A 352 -21.41 -7.76 9.35
C SER A 352 -20.55 -8.87 8.73
N ILE A 353 -20.35 -10.00 9.42
CA ILE A 353 -19.63 -11.14 8.85
C ILE A 353 -20.31 -11.63 7.57
N LEU A 354 -21.64 -11.82 7.62
CA LEU A 354 -22.40 -12.26 6.46
C LEU A 354 -22.28 -11.28 5.29
N ILE A 355 -22.54 -9.99 5.53
CA ILE A 355 -22.48 -8.94 4.49
C ILE A 355 -21.09 -8.87 3.87
N THR A 356 -20.04 -8.85 4.69
CA THR A 356 -18.65 -8.70 4.20
C THR A 356 -18.17 -9.93 3.43
N ILE A 357 -18.60 -11.14 3.81
CA ILE A 357 -18.36 -12.36 3.03
C ILE A 357 -19.10 -12.29 1.69
N LEU A 358 -20.39 -11.97 1.70
CA LEU A 358 -21.19 -11.82 0.47
C LEU A 358 -20.60 -10.74 -0.46
N PHE A 359 -19.98 -9.70 0.08
CA PHE A 359 -19.36 -8.65 -0.73
C PHE A 359 -18.12 -9.12 -1.51
N ALA A 360 -17.45 -10.19 -1.08
CA ALA A 360 -16.16 -10.61 -1.63
C ALA A 360 -16.16 -11.99 -2.29
N ILE A 361 -17.14 -12.86 -2.00
CA ILE A 361 -17.24 -14.17 -2.66
C ILE A 361 -17.72 -14.03 -4.11
N ASN A 362 -17.39 -15.01 -4.95
CA ASN A 362 -17.85 -15.06 -6.34
C ASN A 362 -19.31 -15.54 -6.45
N TRP A 363 -20.25 -14.60 -6.41
CA TRP A 363 -21.69 -14.86 -6.62
C TRP A 363 -22.37 -13.72 -7.38
N PHE A 364 -23.62 -13.92 -7.79
CA PHE A 364 -24.37 -12.97 -8.61
C PHE A 364 -24.42 -11.55 -8.02
N GLY A 365 -24.72 -11.39 -6.72
CA GLY A 365 -24.82 -10.06 -6.10
C GLY A 365 -23.49 -9.30 -6.05
N SER A 366 -22.38 -9.98 -5.77
CA SER A 366 -21.05 -9.33 -5.82
C SER A 366 -20.73 -8.82 -7.23
N LYS A 367 -21.05 -9.59 -8.27
CA LYS A 367 -20.81 -9.19 -9.67
C LYS A 367 -21.60 -7.94 -10.05
N ILE A 368 -22.85 -7.81 -9.60
CA ILE A 368 -23.63 -6.58 -9.77
C ILE A 368 -22.91 -5.39 -9.12
N ILE A 369 -22.53 -5.53 -7.85
CA ILE A 369 -21.90 -4.43 -7.10
C ILE A 369 -20.66 -3.89 -7.79
N TYR A 370 -19.77 -4.77 -8.25
CA TYR A 370 -18.53 -4.39 -8.94
C TYR A 370 -18.71 -4.04 -10.42
N SER A 371 -19.91 -4.24 -10.99
CA SER A 371 -20.26 -3.73 -12.33
C SER A 371 -20.74 -2.29 -12.27
N LEU A 372 -21.21 -1.81 -11.12
CA LEU A 372 -21.66 -0.44 -10.95
C LEU A 372 -20.46 0.51 -10.88
N PRO A 373 -20.52 1.71 -11.48
CA PRO A 373 -19.43 2.68 -11.49
C PRO A 373 -19.33 3.44 -10.15
N ILE A 374 -19.26 2.69 -9.04
CA ILE A 374 -19.09 3.24 -7.70
C ILE A 374 -17.59 3.46 -7.46
N PRO A 375 -17.11 4.70 -7.32
CA PRO A 375 -15.68 4.98 -7.08
C PRO A 375 -15.12 4.16 -5.93
N ILE A 376 -13.85 3.74 -6.02
CA ILE A 376 -13.13 2.89 -5.05
C ILE A 376 -13.65 1.43 -4.99
N VAL A 377 -14.95 1.19 -5.19
CA VAL A 377 -15.52 -0.16 -5.22
C VAL A 377 -15.24 -0.81 -6.57
N SER A 378 -15.61 -0.16 -7.68
CA SER A 378 -15.45 -0.71 -9.04
C SER A 378 -14.00 -0.88 -9.50
N THR A 379 -13.05 -0.27 -8.81
CA THR A 379 -11.61 -0.36 -9.08
C THR A 379 -10.83 -1.02 -7.94
N GLY A 380 -11.51 -1.35 -6.83
CA GLY A 380 -10.91 -1.93 -5.64
C GLY A 380 -10.75 -3.45 -5.72
N VAL A 381 -9.93 -4.01 -4.83
CA VAL A 381 -9.81 -5.47 -4.65
C VAL A 381 -10.85 -5.96 -3.63
N PRO A 382 -11.87 -6.75 -4.02
CA PRO A 382 -12.98 -7.15 -3.15
C PRO A 382 -12.60 -7.74 -1.80
N THR A 383 -11.62 -8.64 -1.80
CA THR A 383 -11.22 -9.42 -0.63
C THR A 383 -10.62 -8.57 0.49
N ARG A 384 -10.21 -7.32 0.22
CA ARG A 384 -9.72 -6.40 1.25
C ARG A 384 -10.78 -6.03 2.29
N ILE A 385 -12.07 -6.24 1.99
CA ILE A 385 -13.15 -6.10 2.96
C ILE A 385 -13.04 -7.13 4.11
N PHE A 386 -12.28 -8.22 3.95
CA PHE A 386 -12.06 -9.22 5.00
C PHE A 386 -11.34 -8.69 6.24
N ALA A 387 -10.74 -7.51 6.18
CA ALA A 387 -10.33 -6.75 7.36
C ALA A 387 -11.50 -6.60 8.36
N LEU A 388 -12.69 -6.28 7.85
CA LEU A 388 -13.91 -6.11 8.65
C LEU A 388 -14.48 -7.46 9.11
N THR A 389 -14.34 -8.50 8.29
CA THR A 389 -14.78 -9.87 8.63
C THR A 389 -13.96 -10.43 9.79
N THR A 390 -12.63 -10.38 9.71
CA THR A 390 -11.71 -10.84 10.76
C THR A 390 -11.86 -10.02 12.05
N PHE A 391 -12.03 -8.70 11.94
CA PHE A 391 -12.37 -7.85 13.08
C PHE A 391 -13.68 -8.30 13.74
N SER A 392 -14.75 -8.47 12.97
CA SER A 392 -16.07 -8.85 13.48
C SER A 392 -16.06 -10.22 14.17
N PHE A 393 -15.39 -11.22 13.56
CA PHE A 393 -15.15 -12.52 14.21
C PHE A 393 -14.42 -12.36 15.54
N SER A 394 -13.39 -11.52 15.58
CA SER A 394 -12.59 -11.28 16.78
C SER A 394 -13.43 -10.68 17.91
N ILE A 395 -14.32 -9.72 17.62
CA ILE A 395 -15.22 -9.14 18.63
C ILE A 395 -16.22 -10.18 19.14
N LEU A 396 -16.85 -10.95 18.25
CA LEU A 396 -17.77 -12.03 18.65
C LEU A 396 -17.07 -13.09 19.49
N SER A 397 -15.84 -13.46 19.12
CA SER A 397 -15.06 -14.46 19.83
C SER A 397 -14.82 -14.07 21.29
N GLY A 398 -14.56 -12.79 21.58
CA GLY A 398 -14.44 -12.30 22.95
C GLY A 398 -15.76 -12.41 23.73
N PHE A 399 -16.90 -12.10 23.11
CA PHE A 399 -18.20 -12.29 23.77
C PHE A 399 -18.50 -13.76 24.10
N GLY A 400 -18.15 -14.68 23.20
CA GLY A 400 -18.33 -16.11 23.43
C GLY A 400 -17.39 -16.64 24.51
N PHE A 401 -16.15 -16.17 24.52
CA PHE A 401 -15.18 -16.48 25.56
C PHE A 401 -15.62 -15.92 26.93
N ASP A 402 -16.16 -14.70 26.95
CA ASP A 402 -16.71 -14.09 28.16
C ASP A 402 -17.91 -14.86 28.71
N TYR A 403 -18.79 -15.30 27.80
CA TYR A 403 -19.92 -16.16 28.15
C TYR A 403 -19.43 -17.47 28.78
N TRP A 404 -18.52 -18.19 28.12
CA TRP A 404 -17.95 -19.44 28.66
C TRP A 404 -17.30 -19.24 30.03
N ILE A 405 -16.53 -18.16 30.23
CA ILE A 405 -15.93 -17.86 31.55
C ILE A 405 -17.01 -17.72 32.63
N LYS A 406 -18.14 -17.09 32.32
CA LYS A 406 -19.21 -16.78 33.29
C LYS A 406 -20.14 -17.95 33.60
N ILE A 407 -20.29 -18.92 32.69
CA ILE A 407 -21.14 -20.10 32.94
C ILE A 407 -20.58 -20.96 34.08
N LYS A 408 -21.44 -21.41 35.00
CA LYS A 408 -21.07 -22.28 36.13
C LYS A 408 -21.02 -23.77 35.76
N SER A 409 -21.95 -24.25 34.96
CA SER A 409 -22.04 -25.66 34.51
C SER A 409 -22.67 -25.74 33.12
N PHE A 410 -22.45 -26.83 32.39
CA PHE A 410 -23.04 -27.03 31.07
C PHE A 410 -24.44 -27.63 31.18
N GLU A 411 -25.44 -26.92 30.64
CA GLU A 411 -26.79 -27.45 30.48
C GLU A 411 -26.85 -28.51 29.36
N LYS A 412 -27.83 -29.43 29.39
CA LYS A 412 -27.99 -30.46 28.34
C LYS A 412 -28.09 -29.85 26.93
N GLY A 413 -28.77 -28.72 26.78
CA GLY A 413 -28.86 -27.99 25.51
C GLY A 413 -27.55 -27.35 25.04
N PHE A 414 -26.62 -27.09 25.96
CA PHE A 414 -25.30 -26.55 25.65
C PHE A 414 -24.40 -27.61 24.97
N ILE A 415 -24.46 -28.85 25.46
CA ILE A 415 -23.73 -29.98 24.85
C ILE A 415 -24.19 -30.21 23.41
N LYS A 416 -25.50 -30.11 23.13
CA LYS A 416 -26.05 -30.20 21.78
C LYS A 416 -25.51 -29.13 20.82
N LYS A 417 -25.23 -27.91 21.32
CA LYS A 417 -24.63 -26.83 20.52
C LYS A 417 -23.14 -27.07 20.25
N ILE A 418 -22.41 -27.59 21.22
CA ILE A 418 -21.00 -27.98 21.02
C ILE A 418 -20.92 -29.10 19.98
N SER A 419 -21.77 -30.13 20.12
CA SER A 419 -21.77 -31.27 19.22
C SER A 419 -22.21 -30.88 17.80
N SER A 420 -23.12 -29.91 17.63
CA SER A 420 -23.52 -29.43 16.30
C SER A 420 -22.41 -28.62 15.61
N TYR A 421 -21.67 -27.77 16.34
CA TYR A 421 -20.50 -27.09 15.76
C TYR A 421 -19.39 -28.08 15.42
N PHE A 422 -19.10 -29.02 16.33
CA PHE A 422 -18.12 -30.07 16.08
C PHE A 422 -18.52 -30.90 14.85
N PHE A 423 -19.80 -31.24 14.73
CA PHE A 423 -20.34 -31.89 13.54
C PHE A 423 -20.19 -31.02 12.29
N LEU A 424 -20.49 -29.71 12.35
CA LEU A 424 -20.27 -28.80 11.21
C LEU A 424 -18.80 -28.76 10.80
N LEU A 425 -17.88 -28.71 11.76
CA LEU A 425 -16.45 -28.74 11.50
C LEU A 425 -16.04 -30.08 10.86
N LEU A 426 -16.60 -31.19 11.34
CA LEU A 426 -16.44 -32.51 10.72
C LEU A 426 -17.05 -32.56 9.31
N VAL A 427 -18.18 -31.91 9.05
CA VAL A 427 -18.77 -31.82 7.71
C VAL A 427 -17.90 -30.98 6.79
N ILE A 428 -17.36 -29.85 7.26
CA ILE A 428 -16.36 -29.06 6.52
C ILE A 428 -15.14 -29.94 6.23
N LEU A 429 -14.67 -30.71 7.21
CA LEU A 429 -13.60 -31.70 7.05
C LEU A 429 -13.95 -32.79 6.01
N SER A 430 -15.17 -33.33 6.05
CA SER A 430 -15.63 -34.35 5.11
C SER A 430 -15.80 -33.77 3.70
N LEU A 431 -16.36 -32.58 3.56
CA LEU A 431 -16.51 -31.89 2.28
C LEU A 431 -15.14 -31.52 1.71
N THR A 432 -14.21 -31.08 2.55
CA THR A 432 -12.80 -30.83 2.17
C THR A 432 -12.04 -32.12 1.86
N LEU A 433 -12.46 -33.30 2.32
CA LEU A 433 -11.89 -34.58 1.89
C LEU A 433 -12.56 -35.09 0.59
N ILE A 434 -13.89 -34.96 0.47
CA ILE A 434 -14.73 -35.45 -0.64
C ILE A 434 -14.53 -34.64 -1.92
N PHE A 435 -14.55 -33.31 -1.87
CA PHE A 435 -14.28 -32.45 -3.04
C PHE A 435 -12.81 -32.58 -3.53
N TYR A 436 -11.93 -33.15 -2.71
CA TYR A 436 -10.49 -33.00 -2.80
C TYR A 436 -9.74 -34.23 -3.30
N ILE A 437 -10.23 -35.44 -3.00
CA ILE A 437 -9.59 -36.69 -3.45
C ILE A 437 -9.92 -36.99 -4.93
N LYS A 438 -11.04 -36.52 -5.47
CA LYS A 438 -11.50 -36.91 -6.81
C LYS A 438 -11.11 -35.98 -7.96
N ASN A 439 -10.95 -34.66 -7.76
CA ASN A 439 -11.12 -33.70 -8.88
C ASN A 439 -10.05 -32.61 -9.10
N LEU A 440 -8.94 -32.55 -8.34
CA LEU A 440 -7.93 -31.49 -8.53
C LEU A 440 -6.78 -31.93 -9.45
N PRO A 441 -6.62 -31.34 -10.66
CA PRO A 441 -5.45 -31.54 -11.50
C PRO A 441 -4.26 -30.81 -10.86
N CYS A 442 -3.49 -31.51 -10.04
CA CYS A 442 -2.27 -30.96 -9.44
C CYS A 442 -1.08 -31.16 -10.40
N ASN A 443 -1.19 -30.62 -11.62
CA ASN A 443 -0.13 -30.71 -12.64
C ASN A 443 0.89 -29.56 -12.48
N ASN A 444 1.36 -29.29 -11.26
CA ASN A 444 2.49 -28.38 -11.05
C ASN A 444 3.72 -29.20 -10.64
N PRO A 445 4.78 -29.28 -11.48
CA PRO A 445 5.96 -30.10 -11.22
C PRO A 445 6.76 -29.71 -9.96
N VAL A 446 6.47 -28.54 -9.36
CA VAL A 446 7.13 -28.05 -8.14
C VAL A 446 6.40 -28.43 -6.86
N ILE A 447 5.08 -28.69 -6.91
CA ILE A 447 4.26 -28.97 -5.71
C ILE A 447 4.02 -30.47 -5.60
N ILE A 448 4.84 -31.13 -4.78
CA ILE A 448 4.95 -32.59 -4.68
C ILE A 448 3.64 -33.28 -4.22
N SER A 449 2.74 -32.59 -3.51
CA SER A 449 1.37 -33.07 -3.26
C SER A 449 0.53 -32.00 -2.55
N CYS A 450 -0.32 -31.28 -3.28
CA CYS A 450 -1.33 -30.39 -2.67
C CYS A 450 -2.07 -31.13 -1.56
N ARG A 451 -2.42 -32.40 -1.80
CA ARG A 451 -3.15 -33.29 -0.89
C ARG A 451 -2.51 -33.41 0.48
N THR A 452 -1.21 -33.65 0.48
CA THR A 452 -0.42 -33.77 1.70
C THR A 452 -0.38 -32.45 2.47
N ILE A 453 -0.31 -31.32 1.76
CA ILE A 453 -0.27 -29.99 2.39
C ILE A 453 -1.59 -29.68 3.11
N ALA A 454 -2.73 -29.84 2.43
CA ALA A 454 -4.03 -29.57 3.05
C ALA A 454 -4.31 -30.55 4.20
N LEU A 455 -4.04 -31.86 4.01
CA LEU A 455 -4.23 -32.86 5.07
C LEU A 455 -3.36 -32.54 6.29
N ARG A 456 -2.07 -32.27 6.12
CA ARG A 456 -1.15 -31.92 7.21
C ARG A 456 -1.62 -30.68 7.97
N ASN A 457 -1.95 -29.61 7.25
CA ASN A 457 -2.36 -28.35 7.87
C ASN A 457 -3.74 -28.49 8.56
N THR A 458 -4.63 -29.32 8.01
CA THR A 458 -5.93 -29.64 8.62
C THR A 458 -5.77 -30.46 9.89
N LEU A 459 -4.97 -31.54 9.86
CA LEU A 459 -4.68 -32.36 11.04
C LEU A 459 -4.00 -31.56 12.15
N PHE A 460 -3.09 -30.65 11.78
CA PHE A 460 -2.45 -29.73 12.72
C PHE A 460 -3.49 -28.86 13.44
N GLU A 461 -4.35 -28.16 12.70
CA GLU A 461 -5.40 -27.31 13.29
C GLU A 461 -6.41 -28.12 14.12
N LEU A 462 -6.79 -29.32 13.67
CA LEU A 462 -7.69 -30.20 14.40
C LEU A 462 -7.10 -30.71 15.71
N THR A 463 -5.79 -30.98 15.75
CA THR A 463 -5.11 -31.45 16.97
C THR A 463 -5.20 -30.39 18.06
N PHE A 464 -4.92 -29.13 17.73
CA PHE A 464 -5.07 -28.02 18.67
C PHE A 464 -6.54 -27.74 19.01
N PHE A 465 -7.46 -27.89 18.05
CA PHE A 465 -8.89 -27.76 18.31
C PHE A 465 -9.42 -28.85 19.24
N ALA A 466 -8.97 -30.10 19.10
CA ALA A 466 -9.33 -31.20 19.99
C ALA A 466 -8.78 -30.98 21.42
N GLY A 467 -7.51 -30.56 21.54
CA GLY A 467 -6.93 -30.16 22.82
C GLY A 467 -7.68 -28.98 23.45
N PHE A 468 -8.10 -28.01 22.64
CA PHE A 468 -8.97 -26.92 23.07
C PHE A 468 -10.33 -27.43 23.58
N LEU A 469 -11.01 -28.32 22.85
CA LEU A 469 -12.31 -28.87 23.27
C LEU A 469 -12.20 -29.64 24.58
N PHE A 470 -11.10 -30.38 24.76
CA PHE A 470 -10.78 -31.03 26.04
C PHE A 470 -10.66 -30.00 27.17
N LEU A 471 -9.83 -28.96 27.00
CA LEU A 471 -9.67 -27.89 27.99
C LEU A 471 -10.98 -27.12 28.23
N PHE A 472 -11.77 -26.91 27.19
CA PHE A 472 -13.06 -26.22 27.24
C PHE A 472 -14.07 -27.01 28.07
N TYR A 473 -14.18 -28.32 27.86
CA TYR A 473 -15.12 -29.21 28.55
C TYR A 473 -14.68 -29.49 30.00
N PHE A 474 -13.45 -29.97 30.20
CA PHE A 474 -12.94 -30.29 31.54
C PHE A 474 -12.70 -29.03 32.38
N GLY A 475 -12.48 -27.89 31.73
CA GLY A 475 -12.24 -26.62 32.40
C GLY A 475 -13.37 -26.13 33.30
N LYS A 476 -14.58 -26.66 33.10
CA LYS A 476 -15.74 -26.41 33.96
C LYS A 476 -16.08 -27.55 34.91
N LYS A 477 -15.60 -28.77 34.64
CA LYS A 477 -15.82 -29.93 35.50
C LYS A 477 -14.87 -29.95 36.70
N ILE A 478 -13.63 -29.45 36.54
CA ILE A 478 -12.60 -29.46 37.59
C ILE A 478 -12.39 -28.04 38.14
N GLN A 479 -13.15 -27.68 39.19
CA GLN A 479 -13.15 -26.32 39.75
C GLN A 479 -11.78 -25.84 40.24
N LYS A 480 -10.92 -26.76 40.72
CA LYS A 480 -9.55 -26.48 41.19
C LYS A 480 -8.70 -25.70 40.17
N PHE A 481 -8.93 -25.90 38.88
CA PHE A 481 -8.15 -25.27 37.80
C PHE A 481 -8.94 -24.24 36.97
N SER A 482 -10.13 -23.83 37.42
CA SER A 482 -11.03 -22.91 36.69
C SER A 482 -10.39 -21.58 36.23
N ASN A 483 -9.38 -21.09 36.96
CA ASN A 483 -8.62 -19.89 36.59
C ASN A 483 -7.46 -20.14 35.60
N LEU A 484 -7.00 -21.39 35.48
CA LEU A 484 -5.88 -21.80 34.62
C LEU A 484 -6.35 -22.00 33.16
N TYR A 485 -7.48 -22.67 32.94
CA TYR A 485 -7.96 -22.99 31.59
C TYR A 485 -8.12 -21.77 30.66
N PRO A 486 -8.69 -20.63 31.08
CA PRO A 486 -8.75 -19.44 30.22
C PRO A 486 -7.37 -18.94 29.79
N LYS A 487 -6.35 -19.08 30.64
CA LYS A 487 -4.97 -18.69 30.31
C LYS A 487 -4.35 -19.65 29.31
N LEU A 488 -4.59 -20.96 29.47
CA LEU A 488 -4.14 -21.99 28.52
C LEU A 488 -4.75 -21.79 27.14
N ILE A 489 -6.05 -21.46 27.06
CA ILE A 489 -6.71 -21.19 25.78
C ILE A 489 -6.10 -19.95 25.10
N ILE A 490 -5.86 -18.87 25.85
CA ILE A 490 -5.17 -17.69 25.31
C ILE A 490 -3.75 -18.05 24.84
N PHE A 491 -3.03 -18.87 25.60
CA PHE A 491 -1.69 -19.35 25.22
C PHE A 491 -1.73 -20.17 23.92
N ILE A 492 -2.71 -21.05 23.73
CA ILE A 492 -2.87 -21.82 22.48
C ILE A 492 -3.07 -20.89 21.28
N ILE A 493 -3.89 -19.84 21.41
CA ILE A 493 -4.09 -18.87 20.31
C ILE A 493 -2.81 -18.09 20.02
N ILE A 494 -2.07 -17.68 21.06
CA ILE A 494 -0.77 -17.03 20.87
C ILE A 494 0.19 -17.98 20.15
N PHE A 495 0.25 -19.26 20.55
CA PHE A 495 1.10 -20.25 19.91
C PHE A 495 0.73 -20.48 18.44
N LEU A 496 -0.55 -20.67 18.12
CA LEU A 496 -1.02 -20.82 16.74
C LEU A 496 -0.75 -19.56 15.92
N GLY A 497 -0.98 -18.39 16.49
CA GLY A 497 -0.69 -17.10 15.86
C GLY A 497 0.81 -16.93 15.57
N LEU A 498 1.68 -17.28 16.53
CA LEU A 498 3.13 -17.26 16.35
C LEU A 498 3.57 -18.23 15.26
N TYR A 499 3.03 -19.45 15.25
CA TYR A 499 3.33 -20.45 14.24
C TYR A 499 2.96 -19.97 12.82
N ASN A 500 1.75 -19.43 12.66
CA ASN A 500 1.26 -18.93 11.37
C ASN A 500 2.00 -17.65 10.94
N SER A 501 2.28 -16.74 11.87
CA SER A 501 3.05 -15.52 11.60
C SER A 501 4.49 -15.82 11.21
N ASN A 502 5.14 -16.77 11.90
CA ASN A 502 6.51 -17.18 11.60
C ASN A 502 6.61 -17.90 10.25
N LYS A 503 5.54 -18.51 9.72
CA LYS A 503 5.53 -19.00 8.34
C LYS A 503 5.59 -17.85 7.35
N PHE A 504 4.79 -16.82 7.54
CA PHE A 504 4.61 -15.77 6.54
C PHE A 504 5.64 -14.63 6.63
N LEU A 505 5.90 -14.10 7.82
CA LEU A 505 6.73 -12.90 8.01
C LEU A 505 8.21 -13.18 7.68
N PRO A 506 8.81 -12.49 6.70
CA PRO A 506 10.24 -12.57 6.42
C PRO A 506 11.04 -11.77 7.45
N PHE A 507 12.21 -12.28 7.79
CA PHE A 507 13.18 -11.59 8.64
C PHE A 507 14.55 -11.64 7.98
N SER A 508 15.21 -10.50 7.84
CA SER A 508 16.51 -10.37 7.18
C SER A 508 17.51 -9.57 8.02
N PRO A 509 18.82 -9.84 7.90
CA PRO A 509 19.86 -9.07 8.57
C PRO A 509 19.92 -7.62 8.07
N SER A 510 20.50 -6.72 8.88
CA SER A 510 20.60 -5.29 8.55
C SER A 510 21.31 -4.97 7.22
N ARG A 511 22.31 -5.78 6.83
CA ARG A 511 23.06 -5.62 5.57
C ARG A 511 22.18 -5.69 4.30
N THR A 512 20.97 -6.24 4.38
CA THR A 512 20.09 -6.35 3.21
C THR A 512 19.34 -5.06 2.88
N PHE A 513 19.40 -4.03 3.73
CA PHE A 513 18.74 -2.74 3.51
C PHE A 513 19.49 -1.83 2.52
N ASN A 514 20.81 -1.95 2.48
CA ASN A 514 21.67 -1.26 1.51
C ASN A 514 22.79 -2.21 1.09
N PRO A 515 22.48 -3.23 0.28
CA PRO A 515 23.45 -4.24 -0.11
C PRO A 515 24.51 -3.68 -1.07
N ASP A 516 25.77 -3.94 -0.76
CA ASP A 516 26.89 -3.59 -1.64
C ASP A 516 26.78 -4.29 -3.00
N ASN A 517 26.92 -3.53 -4.08
CA ASN A 517 27.06 -4.04 -5.44
C ASN A 517 27.84 -3.05 -6.31
N LYS A 518 28.75 -3.54 -7.15
CA LYS A 518 29.65 -2.70 -7.96
C LYS A 518 28.90 -1.93 -9.04
N LEU A 519 27.96 -2.58 -9.72
CA LEU A 519 27.12 -1.94 -10.73
C LEU A 519 26.29 -0.82 -10.10
N ILE A 520 25.58 -1.07 -8.99
CA ILE A 520 24.78 -0.03 -8.32
C ILE A 520 25.65 1.17 -7.92
N LYS A 521 26.84 0.97 -7.35
CA LYS A 521 27.78 2.06 -7.02
C LYS A 521 28.20 2.86 -8.26
N LEU A 522 28.46 2.19 -9.38
CA LEU A 522 28.75 2.85 -10.65
C LEU A 522 27.58 3.76 -11.10
N LEU A 523 26.35 3.24 -11.08
CA LEU A 523 25.15 3.99 -11.49
C LEU A 523 24.91 5.21 -10.57
N GLN A 524 25.27 5.10 -9.30
CA GLN A 524 25.18 6.21 -8.33
C GLN A 524 26.18 7.33 -8.63
N GLU A 525 27.42 6.98 -8.96
CA GLU A 525 28.53 7.94 -8.98
C GLU A 525 28.85 8.48 -10.38
N LYS A 526 28.55 7.72 -11.44
CA LYS A 526 29.10 7.96 -12.78
C LYS A 526 28.06 8.18 -13.88
N THR A 527 26.78 7.89 -13.63
CA THR A 527 25.75 8.04 -14.67
C THR A 527 24.87 9.27 -14.49
N LEU A 528 24.91 9.95 -13.36
CA LEU A 528 24.14 11.18 -13.13
C LEU A 528 24.63 12.33 -14.04
N PRO A 529 23.72 13.16 -14.60
CA PRO A 529 22.27 13.15 -14.41
C PRO A 529 21.50 12.25 -15.40
N ASP A 530 22.18 11.50 -16.26
CA ASP A 530 21.59 10.70 -17.34
C ASP A 530 20.80 9.48 -16.84
N ARG A 531 19.94 8.90 -17.69
CA ARG A 531 19.18 7.69 -17.37
C ARG A 531 19.89 6.41 -17.76
N VAL A 532 19.56 5.34 -17.03
CA VAL A 532 20.05 3.98 -17.23
C VAL A 532 18.89 3.05 -17.61
N PHE A 533 19.14 2.02 -18.42
CA PHE A 533 18.14 1.01 -18.74
C PHE A 533 18.78 -0.37 -18.90
N GLY A 534 18.17 -1.38 -18.30
CA GLY A 534 18.69 -2.74 -18.26
C GLY A 534 17.92 -3.73 -19.13
N PHE A 535 18.65 -4.53 -19.91
CA PHE A 535 18.08 -5.52 -20.82
C PHE A 535 18.06 -6.92 -20.23
N ASP A 536 17.01 -7.69 -20.52
CA ASP A 536 16.87 -9.10 -20.09
C ASP A 536 17.19 -9.26 -18.59
N LYS A 537 18.25 -10.01 -18.23
CA LYS A 537 18.74 -10.17 -16.84
C LYS A 537 19.37 -8.93 -16.23
N ALA A 538 19.76 -7.94 -17.01
CA ALA A 538 20.28 -6.68 -16.49
C ALA A 538 19.18 -5.70 -16.05
N ASN A 539 17.90 -6.09 -16.16
CA ASN A 539 16.79 -5.28 -15.69
C ASN A 539 16.85 -5.07 -14.17
N ILE A 540 17.03 -3.81 -13.77
CA ILE A 540 16.89 -3.42 -12.38
C ILE A 540 15.41 -3.18 -12.14
N LYS A 541 14.84 -3.87 -11.15
CA LYS A 541 13.40 -3.83 -10.96
C LYS A 541 12.94 -2.42 -10.59
N THR A 542 11.84 -1.99 -11.22
CA THR A 542 11.17 -0.69 -11.03
C THR A 542 11.17 -0.20 -9.60
N ASP A 543 11.30 1.11 -9.43
CA ASP A 543 11.30 1.86 -8.17
C ASP A 543 12.52 1.62 -7.26
N LEU A 544 13.33 0.57 -7.49
CA LEU A 544 14.59 0.40 -6.78
C LEU A 544 15.54 1.58 -7.01
N ALA A 545 15.48 2.21 -8.19
CA ALA A 545 16.25 3.40 -8.53
C ALA A 545 16.04 4.55 -7.51
N THR A 546 14.85 4.63 -6.88
CA THR A 546 14.60 5.62 -5.82
C THR A 546 15.44 5.37 -4.58
N SER A 547 15.64 4.11 -4.18
CA SER A 547 16.42 3.78 -2.98
C SER A 547 17.91 4.08 -3.16
N PHE A 548 18.38 4.02 -4.41
CA PHE A 548 19.79 4.16 -4.75
C PHE A 548 20.08 5.46 -5.50
N HIS A 549 19.12 6.37 -5.67
CA HIS A 549 19.31 7.70 -6.26
C HIS A 549 19.93 7.72 -7.68
N PHE A 550 19.56 6.78 -8.56
CA PHE A 550 19.85 6.85 -10.00
C PHE A 550 18.56 6.97 -10.81
N PHE A 551 18.64 7.31 -12.10
CA PHE A 551 17.46 7.61 -12.91
C PHE A 551 17.07 6.46 -13.84
N ASP A 552 15.85 5.96 -13.66
CA ASP A 552 15.22 4.87 -14.40
C ASP A 552 13.97 5.40 -15.16
N PRO A 553 13.79 5.08 -16.46
CA PRO A 553 12.56 5.42 -17.18
C PRO A 553 11.34 4.59 -16.75
N ASP A 554 11.49 3.43 -16.13
CA ASP A 554 10.36 2.59 -15.73
C ASP A 554 9.75 3.07 -14.40
N TYR A 555 8.49 2.69 -14.15
CA TYR A 555 7.76 3.11 -12.94
C TYR A 555 6.73 2.08 -12.49
N TYR A 556 6.51 2.01 -11.17
CA TYR A 556 5.52 1.13 -10.57
C TYR A 556 4.67 1.86 -9.53
N ASP A 557 3.42 2.21 -9.86
CA ASP A 557 2.43 2.65 -8.87
C ASP A 557 1.03 2.59 -9.49
N PRO A 558 -0.03 2.18 -8.78
CA PRO A 558 -1.40 2.23 -9.30
C PRO A 558 -1.89 3.63 -9.72
N LEU A 559 -1.27 4.71 -9.22
CA LEU A 559 -1.59 6.10 -9.53
C LEU A 559 -0.44 6.78 -10.29
N TYR A 560 -0.09 6.26 -11.47
CA TYR A 560 0.88 6.89 -12.37
C TYR A 560 0.24 7.92 -13.32
N TYR A 561 1.06 8.86 -13.82
CA TYR A 561 0.61 9.87 -14.77
C TYR A 561 0.19 9.25 -16.12
N LYS A 562 -1.09 9.42 -16.49
CA LYS A 562 -1.71 8.72 -17.63
C LYS A 562 -0.95 8.93 -18.95
N THR A 563 -0.54 10.16 -19.24
CA THR A 563 0.13 10.49 -20.51
C THR A 563 1.49 9.79 -20.64
N TYR A 564 2.19 9.56 -19.53
CA TYR A 564 3.42 8.76 -19.56
C TYR A 564 3.13 7.28 -19.87
N GLY A 565 2.10 6.71 -19.22
CA GLY A 565 1.68 5.33 -19.52
C GLY A 565 1.20 5.15 -20.96
N GLU A 566 0.50 6.14 -21.54
CA GLU A 566 0.12 6.17 -22.96
C GLU A 566 1.37 6.18 -23.87
N LEU A 567 2.40 6.99 -23.54
CA LEU A 567 3.67 7.05 -24.29
C LEU A 567 4.41 5.70 -24.28
N ILE A 568 4.60 5.11 -23.10
CA ILE A 568 5.26 3.80 -22.95
C ILE A 568 4.43 2.69 -23.62
N GLY A 569 3.11 2.70 -23.42
CA GLY A 569 2.18 1.76 -24.05
C GLY A 569 2.24 1.81 -25.58
N PHE A 570 2.32 3.00 -26.17
CA PHE A 570 2.47 3.15 -27.62
C PHE A 570 3.85 2.68 -28.10
N ALA A 571 4.93 3.00 -27.38
CA ALA A 571 6.27 2.51 -27.70
C ALA A 571 6.32 0.97 -27.70
N ASN A 572 5.60 0.33 -26.78
CA ASN A 572 5.52 -1.13 -26.67
C ASN A 572 4.59 -1.77 -27.73
N THR A 573 3.47 -1.14 -28.09
CA THR A 573 2.41 -1.81 -28.89
C THR A 573 2.17 -1.22 -30.28
N GLY A 574 2.45 0.07 -30.46
CA GLY A 574 2.35 0.79 -31.73
C GLY A 574 0.96 1.37 -31.95
N LYS A 575 0.11 1.29 -30.93
CA LYS A 575 -1.25 1.79 -30.90
C LYS A 575 -1.49 2.47 -29.57
N LEU A 576 -2.39 3.45 -29.56
CA LEU A 576 -2.88 4.02 -28.32
C LEU A 576 -3.81 3.00 -27.66
N LEU A 577 -3.49 2.60 -26.42
CA LEU A 577 -4.27 1.59 -25.71
C LEU A 577 -5.48 2.21 -25.01
N ASP A 578 -6.66 1.63 -25.22
CA ASP A 578 -7.88 2.02 -24.49
C ASP A 578 -7.77 1.66 -22.99
N ILE A 579 -7.07 0.57 -22.68
CA ILE A 579 -6.85 0.06 -21.34
C ILE A 579 -5.35 -0.04 -21.11
N LEU A 580 -4.84 0.81 -20.24
CA LEU A 580 -3.43 0.79 -19.84
C LEU A 580 -3.22 -0.22 -18.69
N PRO A 581 -1.97 -0.66 -18.43
CA PRO A 581 -1.66 -1.47 -17.27
C PRO A 581 -2.10 -0.80 -15.95
N ARG A 582 -2.43 -1.62 -14.95
CA ARG A 582 -2.90 -1.13 -13.65
C ARG A 582 -1.81 -0.38 -12.86
N SER A 583 -0.59 -0.87 -12.87
CA SER A 583 0.50 -0.42 -11.98
C SER A 583 1.85 -0.31 -12.67
N ASP A 584 2.13 -1.22 -13.60
CA ASP A 584 3.45 -1.35 -14.22
C ASP A 584 3.53 -0.50 -15.49
N VAL A 585 4.37 0.53 -15.45
CA VAL A 585 4.73 1.35 -16.61
C VAL A 585 6.17 1.02 -16.96
N GLU A 586 6.34 -0.10 -17.67
CA GLU A 586 7.63 -0.68 -18.01
C GLU A 586 7.85 -0.70 -19.53
N ILE A 587 9.04 -0.33 -19.96
CA ILE A 587 9.51 -0.51 -21.34
C ILE A 587 9.86 -1.99 -21.54
N ILE A 588 9.41 -2.60 -22.64
CA ILE A 588 9.77 -4.00 -22.96
C ILE A 588 11.30 -4.11 -23.03
N ASN A 589 11.90 -4.93 -22.19
CA ASN A 589 13.34 -4.97 -21.97
C ASN A 589 14.05 -6.17 -22.63
N ASN A 590 13.31 -7.02 -23.34
CA ASN A 590 13.86 -8.17 -24.04
C ASN A 590 14.83 -7.75 -25.14
N SER A 591 16.01 -8.37 -25.23
CA SER A 591 16.97 -8.08 -26.32
C SER A 591 16.51 -8.60 -27.69
N THR A 592 15.77 -9.70 -27.73
CA THR A 592 15.26 -10.30 -28.97
C THR A 592 13.79 -9.95 -29.16
N ILE A 593 13.53 -8.92 -29.97
CA ILE A 593 12.19 -8.43 -30.31
C ILE A 593 12.08 -8.13 -31.81
N SER A 594 10.86 -7.86 -32.30
CA SER A 594 10.65 -7.51 -33.71
C SER A 594 11.34 -6.19 -34.07
N ALA A 595 11.80 -6.05 -35.32
CA ALA A 595 12.50 -4.85 -35.79
C ALA A 595 11.65 -3.57 -35.65
N SER A 596 10.33 -3.67 -35.78
CA SER A 596 9.42 -2.53 -35.62
C SER A 596 9.26 -2.11 -34.15
N LEU A 597 9.29 -3.05 -33.21
CA LEU A 597 9.32 -2.76 -31.78
C LEU A 597 10.67 -2.19 -31.36
N GLU A 598 11.77 -2.78 -31.86
CA GLU A 598 13.14 -2.31 -31.59
C GLU A 598 13.31 -0.84 -31.97
N ARG A 599 12.84 -0.47 -33.17
CA ARG A 599 12.91 0.90 -33.65
C ARG A 599 12.18 1.87 -32.73
N ARG A 600 10.95 1.52 -32.30
CA ARG A 600 10.16 2.37 -31.39
C ARG A 600 10.80 2.44 -29.99
N ARG A 601 11.27 1.31 -29.47
CA ARG A 601 11.93 1.24 -28.16
C ARG A 601 13.22 2.05 -28.14
N SER A 602 14.12 1.85 -29.10
CA SER A 602 15.36 2.62 -29.25
C SER A 602 15.07 4.12 -29.33
N ARG A 603 14.07 4.52 -30.14
CA ARG A 603 13.64 5.91 -30.24
C ARG A 603 13.07 6.46 -28.94
N LEU A 604 12.27 5.70 -28.20
CA LEU A 604 11.78 6.09 -26.88
C LEU A 604 12.94 6.31 -25.89
N LEU A 605 13.87 5.36 -25.82
CA LEU A 605 15.06 5.46 -24.96
C LEU A 605 15.87 6.72 -25.29
N ASN A 606 15.96 7.10 -26.58
CA ASN A 606 16.63 8.33 -26.99
C ASN A 606 15.89 9.59 -26.53
N ILE A 607 14.57 9.65 -26.72
CA ILE A 607 13.71 10.76 -26.27
C ILE A 607 13.78 10.92 -24.74
N LEU A 608 13.84 9.81 -24.00
CA LEU A 608 13.94 9.78 -22.55
C LEU A 608 15.38 10.02 -22.03
N GLY A 609 16.36 10.27 -22.90
CA GLY A 609 17.74 10.53 -22.49
C GLY A 609 18.40 9.36 -21.75
N VAL A 610 18.08 8.14 -22.16
CA VAL A 610 18.71 6.91 -21.65
C VAL A 610 20.04 6.71 -22.34
N LYS A 611 21.10 7.20 -21.70
CA LYS A 611 22.46 7.18 -22.22
C LYS A 611 23.21 5.89 -21.91
N TYR A 612 22.90 5.24 -20.80
CA TYR A 612 23.62 4.05 -20.35
C TYR A 612 22.73 2.81 -20.44
N LEU A 613 23.18 1.81 -21.20
CA LEU A 613 22.47 0.55 -21.41
C LEU A 613 23.23 -0.57 -20.71
N ILE A 614 22.52 -1.35 -19.90
CA ILE A 614 23.10 -2.42 -19.09
C ILE A 614 22.75 -3.76 -19.72
N PHE A 615 23.75 -4.63 -19.85
CA PHE A 615 23.63 -5.98 -20.39
C PHE A 615 24.33 -6.98 -19.46
N ASN A 616 23.83 -8.20 -19.41
CA ASN A 616 24.52 -9.31 -18.76
C ASN A 616 25.54 -9.93 -19.72
N LYS A 617 26.76 -10.26 -19.27
CA LYS A 617 27.80 -10.83 -20.15
C LYS A 617 27.44 -12.19 -20.73
N SER A 618 26.58 -12.96 -20.07
CA SER A 618 26.12 -14.28 -20.56
C SER A 618 25.10 -14.18 -21.69
N GLU A 619 24.48 -13.00 -21.84
CA GLU A 619 23.45 -12.70 -22.82
C GLU A 619 24.01 -11.55 -23.67
N LEU A 620 24.87 -11.89 -24.63
CA LEU A 620 25.42 -10.92 -25.58
C LEU A 620 24.49 -10.82 -26.80
N PRO A 621 23.47 -9.92 -26.80
CA PRO A 621 22.82 -9.56 -28.05
C PRO A 621 23.84 -8.95 -29.00
N ASN A 622 23.51 -8.95 -30.29
CA ASN A 622 24.35 -8.44 -31.37
C ASN A 622 24.57 -6.91 -31.21
N THR A 623 25.45 -6.53 -30.29
CA THR A 623 25.72 -5.16 -29.80
C THR A 623 27.20 -4.82 -29.95
N GLN A 624 27.88 -5.48 -30.89
CA GLN A 624 29.34 -5.38 -31.11
C GLN A 624 29.80 -3.94 -31.39
N ASN A 625 28.90 -3.06 -31.83
CA ASN A 625 29.22 -1.68 -32.23
C ASN A 625 28.99 -0.61 -31.14
N LEU A 626 28.47 -0.99 -29.96
CA LEU A 626 28.25 -0.05 -28.87
C LEU A 626 29.51 0.08 -27.99
N GLU A 627 29.89 1.32 -27.69
CA GLU A 627 31.03 1.64 -26.85
C GLU A 627 30.82 1.19 -25.41
N VAL A 628 31.80 0.48 -24.85
CA VAL A 628 31.77 0.02 -23.46
C VAL A 628 32.23 1.17 -22.56
N PHE A 629 31.34 1.61 -21.66
CA PHE A 629 31.64 2.60 -20.64
C PHE A 629 32.28 1.97 -19.40
N TRP A 630 31.76 0.81 -19.00
CA TRP A 630 32.23 0.06 -17.84
C TRP A 630 31.87 -1.42 -17.96
N GLU A 631 32.65 -2.28 -17.32
CA GLU A 631 32.38 -3.71 -17.24
C GLU A 631 32.95 -4.33 -15.97
N ASP A 632 32.39 -5.48 -15.56
CA ASP A 632 32.97 -6.37 -14.56
C ASP A 632 32.88 -7.84 -14.99
N SER A 633 32.83 -8.80 -14.07
CA SER A 633 32.68 -10.22 -14.42
C SER A 633 31.29 -10.58 -14.99
N ASN A 634 30.25 -9.82 -14.65
CA ASN A 634 28.84 -10.16 -14.87
C ASN A 634 28.12 -9.19 -15.81
N TRP A 635 28.54 -7.93 -15.87
CA TRP A 635 27.81 -6.85 -16.50
C TRP A 635 28.66 -6.05 -17.51
N TYR A 636 28.00 -5.56 -18.57
CA TYR A 636 28.47 -4.49 -19.43
C TYR A 636 27.55 -3.29 -19.28
N VAL A 637 28.12 -2.10 -19.10
CA VAL A 637 27.43 -0.82 -19.27
C VAL A 637 27.97 -0.17 -20.54
N LYS A 638 27.08 0.06 -21.50
CA LYS A 638 27.42 0.61 -22.82
C LYS A 638 26.75 1.96 -23.05
N VAL A 639 27.36 2.79 -23.89
CA VAL A 639 26.85 4.13 -24.22
C VAL A 639 25.92 4.07 -25.42
N ASN A 640 24.70 4.57 -25.24
CA ASN A 640 23.77 4.91 -26.31
C ASN A 640 24.12 6.29 -26.88
N LYS A 641 24.84 6.32 -28.01
CA LYS A 641 25.27 7.57 -28.66
C LYS A 641 24.14 8.39 -29.27
N ASN A 642 22.98 7.74 -29.50
CA ASN A 642 21.79 8.39 -30.07
C ASN A 642 20.88 8.96 -28.98
N ALA A 643 21.22 8.79 -27.70
CA ALA A 643 20.43 9.35 -26.61
C ALA A 643 20.50 10.87 -26.65
N LEU A 644 19.34 11.53 -26.63
CA LEU A 644 19.30 12.98 -26.47
C LEU A 644 19.79 13.33 -25.06
N PRO A 645 20.49 14.45 -24.87
CA PRO A 645 20.75 14.97 -23.53
C PRO A 645 19.43 15.15 -22.77
N ARG A 646 19.42 14.96 -21.44
CA ARG A 646 18.21 15.18 -20.63
C ARG A 646 17.62 16.58 -20.78
N VAL A 647 18.45 17.56 -21.10
CA VAL A 647 18.05 18.91 -21.47
C VAL A 647 18.70 19.27 -22.79
N TYR A 648 17.89 19.67 -23.76
CA TYR A 648 18.34 20.04 -25.10
C TYR A 648 17.46 21.16 -25.67
N ALA A 649 17.89 21.80 -26.75
CA ALA A 649 17.16 22.88 -27.39
C ALA A 649 16.90 22.59 -28.88
N VAL A 650 15.74 22.99 -29.37
CA VAL A 650 15.31 22.81 -30.78
C VAL A 650 14.71 24.10 -31.35
N GLU A 651 14.70 24.24 -32.67
CA GLU A 651 14.22 25.45 -33.36
C GLU A 651 12.85 25.27 -34.00
N ASN A 652 12.48 24.03 -34.32
CA ASN A 652 11.24 23.74 -35.01
C ASN A 652 10.24 23.10 -34.06
N PHE A 653 8.96 23.35 -34.32
CA PHE A 653 7.89 22.59 -33.70
C PHE A 653 6.81 22.20 -34.71
N GLU A 654 6.19 21.06 -34.46
CA GLU A 654 4.96 20.62 -35.11
C GLU A 654 3.82 20.65 -34.09
N VAL A 655 2.60 20.83 -34.58
CA VAL A 655 1.38 20.78 -33.75
C VAL A 655 0.47 19.67 -34.28
N GLU A 656 0.09 18.74 -33.41
CA GLU A 656 -0.86 17.68 -33.73
C GLU A 656 -1.78 17.45 -32.52
N GLU A 657 -3.05 17.84 -32.67
CA GLU A 657 -4.04 17.80 -31.60
C GLU A 657 -4.51 16.38 -31.27
N ASN A 658 -4.53 15.49 -32.28
CA ASN A 658 -4.95 14.11 -32.09
C ASN A 658 -3.83 13.29 -31.46
N LYS A 659 -4.09 12.75 -30.25
CA LYS A 659 -3.11 11.96 -29.48
C LYS A 659 -2.48 10.81 -30.24
N GLU A 660 -3.27 10.05 -30.98
CA GLU A 660 -2.76 8.87 -31.69
C GLU A 660 -1.89 9.29 -32.88
N LYS A 661 -2.33 10.28 -33.68
CA LYS A 661 -1.52 10.86 -34.76
C LYS A 661 -0.23 11.49 -34.23
N MET A 662 -0.29 12.18 -33.09
CA MET A 662 0.87 12.77 -32.44
C MET A 662 1.90 11.71 -32.07
N LEU A 663 1.47 10.57 -31.49
CA LEU A 663 2.36 9.45 -31.19
C LEU A 663 2.89 8.77 -32.47
N GLN A 664 2.03 8.55 -33.47
CA GLN A 664 2.47 8.01 -34.76
C GLN A 664 3.55 8.89 -35.38
N ARG A 665 3.35 10.22 -35.39
CA ARG A 665 4.32 11.20 -35.89
C ARG A 665 5.59 11.21 -35.06
N LEU A 666 5.48 11.21 -33.73
CA LEU A 666 6.62 11.19 -32.81
C LEU A 666 7.50 9.95 -33.04
N PHE A 667 6.93 8.79 -33.34
CA PHE A 667 7.67 7.55 -33.60
C PHE A 667 7.99 7.29 -35.08
N ASP A 668 7.58 8.19 -35.98
CA ASP A 668 7.89 8.11 -37.40
C ASP A 668 9.40 8.36 -37.62
N PRO A 669 10.11 7.50 -38.38
CA PRO A 669 11.53 7.71 -38.68
C PRO A 669 11.86 9.04 -39.38
N SER A 670 10.90 9.62 -40.11
CA SER A 670 11.04 10.91 -40.80
C SER A 670 10.96 12.13 -39.87
N PHE A 671 10.46 11.96 -38.64
CA PHE A 671 10.43 13.04 -37.66
C PHE A 671 11.80 13.16 -36.97
N ASP A 672 12.43 14.32 -37.10
CA ASP A 672 13.75 14.60 -36.52
C ASP A 672 13.61 15.08 -35.07
N ILE A 673 13.83 14.18 -34.10
CA ILE A 673 13.72 14.46 -32.67
C ILE A 673 14.83 15.36 -32.12
N GLU A 674 15.92 15.55 -32.86
CA GLU A 674 17.03 16.41 -32.47
C GLU A 674 16.76 17.88 -32.83
N LYS A 675 15.88 18.13 -33.82
CA LYS A 675 15.62 19.47 -34.36
C LYS A 675 14.19 19.95 -34.23
N THR A 676 13.25 19.04 -33.96
CA THR A 676 11.82 19.33 -33.92
C THR A 676 11.18 18.74 -32.67
N VAL A 677 10.39 19.56 -31.98
CA VAL A 677 9.51 19.12 -30.89
C VAL A 677 8.07 19.08 -31.37
N ILE A 678 7.28 18.12 -30.91
CA ILE A 678 5.85 18.08 -31.21
C ILE A 678 5.03 18.51 -30.00
N PHE A 679 4.09 19.42 -30.22
CA PHE A 679 3.13 19.90 -29.22
C PHE A 679 1.72 19.44 -29.57
N GLN A 680 0.91 19.19 -28.54
CA GLN A 680 -0.51 18.91 -28.75
C GLN A 680 -1.33 20.20 -28.99
N GLU A 681 -0.92 21.29 -28.34
CA GLU A 681 -1.58 22.60 -28.47
C GLU A 681 -0.61 23.59 -29.09
N ASN A 682 -1.09 24.49 -29.95
CA ASN A 682 -0.25 25.51 -30.55
C ASN A 682 0.36 26.41 -29.45
N PRO A 683 1.70 26.50 -29.35
CA PRO A 683 2.33 27.25 -28.27
C PRO A 683 2.16 28.78 -28.43
N ASN A 684 1.69 29.27 -29.59
CA ASN A 684 1.60 30.68 -29.97
C ASN A 684 2.94 31.44 -29.83
N ILE A 685 4.05 30.74 -30.12
CA ILE A 685 5.41 31.30 -30.12
C ILE A 685 5.85 31.54 -31.55
N LYS A 686 6.51 32.68 -31.79
CA LYS A 686 7.29 32.93 -33.00
C LYS A 686 8.75 32.69 -32.68
N ILE A 687 9.40 31.79 -33.41
CA ILE A 687 10.83 31.50 -33.28
C ILE A 687 11.50 32.05 -34.53
N GLU A 688 12.44 32.99 -34.35
CA GLU A 688 13.28 33.44 -35.45
C GLU A 688 14.24 32.33 -35.85
N LYS A 689 14.08 31.81 -37.08
CA LYS A 689 14.94 30.73 -37.58
C LYS A 689 16.36 31.23 -37.74
N SER A 690 17.32 30.51 -37.16
CA SER A 690 18.74 30.69 -37.44
C SER A 690 19.23 29.59 -38.39
N GLU A 691 20.38 29.80 -39.03
CA GLU A 691 20.98 28.75 -39.87
C GLU A 691 21.46 27.55 -39.04
N LYS A 692 21.76 27.75 -37.74
CA LYS A 692 22.25 26.70 -36.83
C LYS A 692 22.13 27.10 -35.36
N ILE A 693 21.40 26.30 -34.56
CA ILE A 693 21.45 26.38 -33.09
C ILE A 693 22.83 25.95 -32.61
N ILE A 694 23.47 26.83 -31.85
CA ILE A 694 24.59 26.52 -30.97
C ILE A 694 24.08 26.78 -29.56
N SER A 695 23.86 25.70 -28.83
CA SER A 695 23.38 25.79 -27.46
C SER A 695 24.21 24.94 -26.52
N HIS A 696 24.47 25.49 -25.34
CA HIS A 696 25.11 24.80 -24.22
C HIS A 696 24.13 24.85 -23.05
N LEU A 697 23.49 23.72 -22.77
CA LEU A 697 22.56 23.56 -21.67
C LEU A 697 23.16 22.58 -20.68
N LYS A 698 23.18 22.97 -19.40
CA LYS A 698 23.73 22.15 -18.33
C LYS A 698 22.81 22.20 -17.13
N ILE A 699 22.36 21.03 -16.68
CA ILE A 699 21.68 20.88 -15.39
C ILE A 699 22.72 21.16 -14.30
N THR A 700 22.51 22.22 -13.52
CA THR A 700 23.42 22.65 -12.44
C THR A 700 22.99 22.14 -11.09
N ASP A 701 21.68 21.99 -10.89
CA ASP A 701 21.08 21.45 -9.68
C ASP A 701 19.81 20.68 -10.06
N TYR A 702 19.63 19.51 -9.44
CA TYR A 702 18.50 18.64 -9.75
C TYR A 702 18.07 17.87 -8.51
N GLU A 703 16.95 18.30 -7.96
CA GLU A 703 16.34 17.78 -6.74
C GLU A 703 14.90 17.31 -7.03
N GLY A 704 14.22 16.78 -6.01
CA GLY A 704 12.86 16.28 -6.17
C GLY A 704 11.91 17.34 -6.69
N ASN A 705 11.92 18.54 -6.10
CA ASN A 705 10.95 19.59 -6.41
C ASN A 705 11.47 20.67 -7.35
N LYS A 706 12.72 20.60 -7.79
CA LYS A 706 13.41 21.69 -8.47
C LYS A 706 14.47 21.18 -9.42
N ALA A 707 14.55 21.77 -10.61
CA ALA A 707 15.64 21.58 -11.54
C ALA A 707 16.14 22.94 -12.02
N GLN A 708 17.45 23.18 -11.91
CA GLN A 708 18.11 24.38 -12.41
C GLN A 708 19.00 24.04 -13.59
N ILE A 709 18.94 24.88 -14.61
CA ILE A 709 19.61 24.69 -15.88
C ILE A 709 20.25 26.01 -16.26
N ASP A 710 21.57 26.00 -16.44
CA ASP A 710 22.28 27.10 -17.08
C ASP A 710 22.25 26.90 -18.59
N THR A 711 21.93 27.98 -19.30
CA THR A 711 21.74 27.95 -20.75
C THR A 711 22.54 29.06 -21.41
N VAL A 712 23.13 28.75 -22.57
CA VAL A 712 23.67 29.72 -23.52
C VAL A 712 23.19 29.28 -24.90
N THR A 713 22.49 30.16 -25.62
CA THR A 713 22.02 29.90 -26.98
C THR A 713 22.27 31.11 -27.89
N ASN A 714 22.61 30.85 -29.15
CA ASN A 714 22.87 31.88 -30.17
C ASN A 714 21.62 32.34 -30.93
N SER A 715 20.49 31.65 -30.77
CA SER A 715 19.18 31.94 -31.36
C SER A 715 18.05 31.65 -30.38
N ASP A 716 16.85 32.12 -30.71
CA ASP A 716 15.62 31.71 -30.04
C ASP A 716 15.39 30.21 -30.27
N ALA A 717 15.02 29.50 -29.20
CA ALA A 717 14.84 28.07 -29.22
C ALA A 717 13.71 27.62 -28.29
N LEU A 718 13.37 26.35 -28.38
CA LEU A 718 12.54 25.63 -27.43
C LEU A 718 13.44 24.71 -26.63
N LEU A 719 13.56 24.98 -25.32
CA LEU A 719 14.23 24.08 -24.40
C LEU A 719 13.29 22.92 -24.07
N ILE A 720 13.78 21.69 -24.13
CA ILE A 720 13.08 20.49 -23.67
C ILE A 720 13.83 19.95 -22.45
N LEU A 721 13.08 19.66 -21.39
CA LEU A 721 13.52 18.83 -20.28
C LEU A 721 12.82 17.47 -20.41
N SER A 722 13.60 16.39 -20.48
CA SER A 722 13.12 15.02 -20.63
C SER A 722 12.47 14.45 -19.37
N ASP A 723 11.73 15.27 -18.62
CA ASP A 723 10.92 14.88 -17.48
C ASP A 723 9.44 15.07 -17.77
N ASN A 724 8.60 14.26 -17.12
CA ASN A 724 7.16 14.34 -17.29
C ASN A 724 6.62 15.72 -16.97
N TYR A 725 5.84 16.26 -17.89
CA TYR A 725 4.88 17.31 -17.65
C TYR A 725 3.83 16.82 -16.66
N PHE A 726 3.53 17.64 -15.65
CA PHE A 726 2.44 17.39 -14.73
C PHE A 726 1.90 18.74 -14.20
N PRO A 727 0.59 18.90 -14.00
CA PRO A 727 0.03 20.12 -13.43
C PRO A 727 0.71 20.49 -12.09
N GLY A 728 1.10 21.75 -11.95
CA GLY A 728 1.78 22.26 -10.76
C GLY A 728 3.27 22.57 -10.95
N TRP A 729 3.90 22.12 -12.03
CA TRP A 729 5.22 22.63 -12.42
C TRP A 729 5.12 24.08 -12.88
N LYS A 730 6.05 24.91 -12.42
CA LYS A 730 6.28 26.29 -12.86
C LYS A 730 7.69 26.41 -13.42
N ALA A 731 7.89 27.26 -14.41
CA ALA A 731 9.21 27.57 -14.96
C ALA A 731 9.51 29.06 -14.82
N PHE A 732 10.78 29.37 -14.58
CA PHE A 732 11.28 30.74 -14.45
C PHE A 732 12.50 30.90 -15.33
N LEU A 733 12.50 31.94 -16.16
CA LEU A 733 13.64 32.38 -16.98
C LEU A 733 14.17 33.66 -16.36
N ASP A 734 15.38 33.63 -15.82
CA ASP A 734 15.98 34.75 -15.07
C ASP A 734 14.99 35.33 -14.03
N GLU A 735 14.44 34.43 -13.20
CA GLU A 735 13.45 34.69 -12.14
C GLU A 735 12.04 35.11 -12.62
N LYS A 736 11.83 35.35 -13.92
CA LYS A 736 10.51 35.67 -14.48
C LYS A 736 9.75 34.41 -14.87
N GLU A 737 8.52 34.27 -14.37
CA GLU A 737 7.67 33.11 -14.68
C GLU A 737 7.40 33.02 -16.19
N THR A 738 7.60 31.83 -16.77
CA THR A 738 7.35 31.52 -18.18
C THR A 738 6.44 30.30 -18.33
N LYS A 739 5.74 30.21 -19.46
CA LYS A 739 4.78 29.13 -19.72
C LYS A 739 5.53 27.83 -20.03
N ILE A 740 5.08 26.74 -19.39
CA ILE A 740 5.50 25.38 -19.73
C ILE A 740 4.53 24.80 -20.77
N TYR A 741 5.10 24.19 -21.80
CA TYR A 741 4.39 23.45 -22.84
C TYR A 741 4.62 21.94 -22.66
N ARG A 742 3.59 21.14 -22.94
CA ARG A 742 3.72 19.69 -22.98
C ARG A 742 4.30 19.26 -24.34
N ALA A 743 5.56 18.89 -24.32
CA ALA A 743 6.38 18.49 -25.47
C ALA A 743 6.41 16.97 -25.63
N ASN A 744 6.57 16.48 -26.86
CA ASN A 744 6.86 15.07 -27.15
C ASN A 744 5.96 14.11 -26.36
N TYR A 745 4.68 14.44 -26.38
CA TYR A 745 3.59 13.77 -25.68
C TYR A 745 3.55 13.94 -24.16
N SER A 746 4.64 13.63 -23.44
CA SER A 746 4.66 13.62 -21.97
C SER A 746 5.68 14.57 -21.35
N LEU A 747 6.60 15.17 -22.10
CA LEU A 747 7.75 15.93 -21.58
C LEU A 747 7.46 17.43 -21.40
N ARG A 748 8.38 18.17 -20.77
CA ARG A 748 8.25 19.62 -20.55
C ARG A 748 9.10 20.42 -21.52
N SER A 749 8.57 21.54 -21.98
CA SER A 749 9.32 22.52 -22.77
C SER A 749 8.98 23.96 -22.39
N ILE A 750 9.92 24.88 -22.60
CA ILE A 750 9.72 26.33 -22.50
C ILE A 750 10.31 27.04 -23.71
N PHE A 751 9.84 28.25 -23.98
CA PHE A 751 10.55 29.17 -24.86
C PHE A 751 11.85 29.63 -24.20
N LEU A 752 12.95 29.56 -24.95
CA LEU A 752 14.27 30.01 -24.55
C LEU A 752 14.75 31.08 -25.55
N PRO A 753 14.77 32.37 -25.18
CA PRO A 753 15.27 33.41 -26.06
C PRO A 753 16.79 33.30 -26.25
N LYS A 754 17.29 33.94 -27.31
CA LYS A 754 18.72 34.11 -27.57
C LYS A 754 19.44 34.74 -26.37
N GLY A 755 20.56 34.14 -25.96
CA GLY A 755 21.43 34.68 -24.93
C GLY A 755 21.83 33.67 -23.87
N LYS A 756 22.32 34.19 -22.73
CA LYS A 756 22.64 33.41 -21.55
C LYS A 756 21.51 33.58 -20.53
N HIS A 757 20.94 32.47 -20.09
CA HIS A 757 19.82 32.50 -19.14
C HIS A 757 19.96 31.42 -18.08
N ASN A 758 19.44 31.70 -16.89
CA ASN A 758 19.19 30.69 -15.87
C ASN A 758 17.72 30.26 -15.94
N VAL A 759 17.49 28.96 -16.16
CA VAL A 759 16.16 28.35 -16.19
C VAL A 759 15.95 27.55 -14.92
N THR A 760 14.88 27.83 -14.19
CA THR A 760 14.48 27.07 -13.01
C THR A 760 13.09 26.47 -13.22
N PHE A 761 12.98 25.15 -13.16
CA PHE A 761 11.70 24.44 -12.99
C PHE A 761 11.46 24.18 -11.50
N ALA A 762 10.28 24.49 -10.99
CA ALA A 762 9.89 24.23 -9.62
C ALA A 762 8.49 23.63 -9.53
N TYR A 763 8.33 22.55 -8.77
CA TYR A 763 7.04 21.89 -8.55
C TYR A 763 6.31 22.55 -7.37
N LYS A 764 5.30 23.36 -7.68
CA LYS A 764 4.51 24.14 -6.73
C LYS A 764 3.00 23.96 -7.00
N PRO A 765 2.45 22.77 -6.74
CA PRO A 765 1.06 22.47 -7.10
C PRO A 765 0.06 23.30 -6.28
N MET A 766 -0.93 23.89 -6.97
CA MET A 766 -2.00 24.66 -6.32
C MET A 766 -2.86 23.78 -5.41
N SER A 767 -3.00 22.49 -5.77
CA SER A 767 -3.71 21.48 -4.98
C SER A 767 -3.15 21.37 -3.55
N LEU A 768 -1.83 21.43 -3.38
CA LEU A 768 -1.19 21.43 -2.06
C LEU A 768 -1.50 22.72 -1.29
N THR A 769 -1.41 23.87 -1.95
CA THR A 769 -1.71 25.18 -1.32
C THR A 769 -3.15 25.22 -0.81
N ILE A 770 -4.12 24.80 -1.63
CA ILE A 770 -5.53 24.68 -1.23
C ILE A 770 -5.68 23.69 -0.07
N GLY A 771 -5.00 22.54 -0.15
CA GLY A 771 -4.98 21.54 0.92
C GLY A 771 -4.52 22.12 2.26
N ILE A 772 -3.40 22.85 2.27
CA ILE A 772 -2.84 23.52 3.46
C ILE A 772 -3.83 24.55 4.03
N ILE A 773 -4.46 25.37 3.19
CA ILE A 773 -5.44 26.38 3.62
C ILE A 773 -6.64 25.71 4.30
N ILE A 774 -7.24 24.70 3.67
CA ILE A 774 -8.39 23.98 4.22
C ILE A 774 -8.02 23.27 5.53
N SER A 775 -6.85 22.64 5.58
CA SER A 775 -6.36 21.99 6.81
C SER A 775 -6.12 22.97 7.94
N SER A 776 -5.58 24.15 7.65
CA SER A 776 -5.35 25.23 8.63
C SER A 776 -6.68 25.78 9.17
N ILE A 777 -7.66 26.05 8.30
CA ILE A 777 -9.01 26.48 8.70
C ILE A 777 -9.67 25.40 9.57
N SER A 778 -9.57 24.13 9.18
CA SER A 778 -10.15 23.01 9.92
C SER A 778 -9.53 22.83 11.31
N LEU A 779 -8.22 23.06 11.42
CA LEU A 779 -7.51 23.09 12.70
C LEU A 779 -7.97 24.26 13.59
N LEU A 780 -8.17 25.44 13.01
CA LEU A 780 -8.72 26.60 13.72
C LEU A 780 -10.15 26.32 14.21
N VAL A 781 -11.02 25.76 13.36
CA VAL A 781 -12.38 25.36 13.74
C VAL A 781 -12.35 24.34 14.89
N PHE A 782 -11.46 23.35 14.83
CA PHE A 782 -11.27 22.38 15.91
C PHE A 782 -10.95 23.07 17.24
N PHE A 783 -9.99 24.00 17.27
CA PHE A 783 -9.62 24.73 18.49
C PHE A 783 -10.77 25.61 19.01
N VAL A 784 -11.49 26.31 18.12
CA VAL A 784 -12.67 27.10 18.47
C VAL A 784 -13.73 26.21 19.14
N VAL A 785 -14.02 25.05 18.55
CA VAL A 785 -15.00 24.09 19.10
C VAL A 785 -14.52 23.50 20.43
N TYR A 786 -13.24 23.18 20.56
CA TYR A 786 -12.63 22.67 21.79
C TYR A 786 -12.71 23.68 22.95
N TYR A 787 -12.39 24.96 22.68
CA TYR A 787 -12.34 26.03 23.68
C TYR A 787 -13.63 26.85 23.79
N ARG A 788 -14.72 26.49 23.09
CA ARG A 788 -15.98 27.25 23.02
C ARG A 788 -16.53 27.77 24.36
N LYS A 789 -16.40 26.97 25.44
CA LYS A 789 -16.86 27.39 26.79
C LYS A 789 -16.00 28.51 27.38
N LYS A 790 -14.69 28.51 27.10
CA LYS A 790 -13.74 29.53 27.56
C LYS A 790 -13.86 30.79 26.69
N ILE A 791 -13.92 30.62 25.37
CA ILE A 791 -14.13 31.72 24.41
C ILE A 791 -15.44 32.46 24.70
N GLY A 792 -16.55 31.73 24.89
CA GLY A 792 -17.85 32.35 25.22
C GLY A 792 -17.93 33.01 26.59
N LYS A 793 -16.99 32.74 27.51
CA LYS A 793 -16.84 33.51 28.76
C LYS A 793 -16.07 34.81 28.51
N ILE A 794 -15.00 34.76 27.71
CA ILE A 794 -14.18 35.92 27.36
C ILE A 794 -15.01 36.94 26.56
N ILE A 795 -15.75 36.49 25.55
CA ILE A 795 -16.61 37.36 24.74
C ILE A 795 -17.68 38.05 25.62
N ARG A 796 -18.31 37.31 26.54
CA ARG A 796 -19.28 37.91 27.48
C ARG A 796 -18.65 38.94 28.41
N ALA A 797 -17.44 38.68 28.90
CA ALA A 797 -16.70 39.64 29.73
C ALA A 797 -16.26 40.88 28.95
N PHE A 798 -16.08 40.77 27.62
CA PHE A 798 -15.71 41.88 26.74
C PHE A 798 -16.93 42.71 26.32
N ILE A 799 -18.11 42.10 26.17
CA ILE A 799 -19.38 42.82 25.89
C ILE A 799 -19.94 43.52 27.14
N GLN A 800 -19.57 43.02 28.34
CA GLN A 800 -19.98 43.62 29.63
C GLN A 800 -19.05 44.75 30.11
N LYS A 801 -17.92 44.95 29.44
CA LYS A 801 -17.07 46.14 29.59
C LYS A 801 -17.41 47.11 28.46
#